data_AF-A0AA48KW63-F1
#
_entry.id   AF-A0AA48KW63-F1
#
_cell.length_a   1.000
_cell.length_b   1.000
_cell.length_c   1.000
_cell.angle_alpha   90.00
_cell.angle_beta   90.00
_cell.angle_gamma   90.00
#
_symmetry.space_group_name_H-M   'P 1'
#
loop_
_entity.id
_entity.type
_entity.pdbx_description
1 polymer ?
#
loop_
_entity_poly.entity_id
_entity_poly.type
_entity_poly.pdbx_seq_one_letter_code
_entity_poly.pdbx_strand_id
1 'polypeptide(L)'
;MALWGGRFKQQPSELFKKFNDSLPVDYRLVEQDIQGSICWSKALEQVGVLSSDEQQALQTALLTLSEEVEKDPQQILTSDAEDIHSWVEQKLIQAVGDLGKKLHTGRSRNDQVATDLKLWCKAKGEELSLALVSLQQALMDLAQREKGTVLPGYTHLQRAQPVTFGHWCLAYVEMFDRDIGRLNDALYRADTSPLGSGALAGTAYPIDRHALASDLGFRRPTLNSLDAVSDRDHVIELMSCASISMMHLSRFAEDLIFYNSGEAGFIELSDQVTSGSSLMPQKKNPDALELIRGKTGRVYGSLSGMLTTMKALPLAYNKDMQEDKEGLFDAMDSWQLCLQMGVLVAEGIKVNSSATLAAAQQGYANATELADYLVSKQIPFREAHHIVGEVVLKAISEGKALEEFTLAELQVYSSLIGEDVYQYLTIESCLDKRQVLGGTSREQVELALDTSRRDLADIFPSQVMGSPSEPQIQIALRHVQQRLNAQKAAALSVRQAKMTDVDAIENIVSFWSDKGETLPRSRDNIVHDIQNFVVAELDGKVIGCACLYIYQTGLAEIRSVGVQSDIQGKGQGKAMIQYLLEQARHIELKRVIVLTRVPDFFAKLGFVTTDMGGLPEKVIKDCDICPKKHACDEVAMEYLVGLPGPEQLQSQLIAKVSVG
;
A
#
# COMPACT_ATOMS: atom_id res chain seq x y z
N MET A 1 5.89 -36.38 -20.28
CA MET A 1 7.25 -36.56 -20.81
C MET A 1 7.97 -35.25 -20.66
N ALA A 2 9.20 -35.24 -20.17
CA ALA A 2 10.02 -34.03 -20.14
C ALA A 2 10.21 -33.48 -21.58
N LEU A 3 10.25 -32.16 -21.72
CA LEU A 3 10.37 -31.46 -23.02
C LEU A 3 11.70 -31.74 -23.72
N TRP A 4 12.68 -32.20 -22.96
CA TRP A 4 13.98 -32.65 -23.37
C TRP A 4 14.12 -34.11 -22.92
N GLY A 5 14.33 -35.03 -23.86
CA GLY A 5 14.27 -36.46 -23.52
C GLY A 5 14.87 -37.39 -24.57
N GLY A 6 14.78 -37.04 -25.85
CA GLY A 6 15.27 -37.90 -26.95
C GLY A 6 16.78 -38.20 -26.92
N ARG A 7 17.56 -37.46 -26.13
CA ARG A 7 19.02 -37.64 -25.97
C ARG A 7 19.40 -38.56 -24.78
N PHE A 8 18.48 -38.84 -23.86
CA PHE A 8 18.79 -39.52 -22.60
C PHE A 8 18.45 -41.01 -22.65
N LYS A 9 19.37 -41.86 -22.18
CA LYS A 9 19.21 -43.32 -22.14
C LYS A 9 18.62 -43.86 -20.83
N GLN A 10 18.56 -43.02 -19.80
CA GLN A 10 18.10 -43.35 -18.45
C GLN A 10 17.17 -42.23 -17.95
N GLN A 11 16.28 -42.56 -17.02
CA GLN A 11 15.47 -41.57 -16.32
C GLN A 11 16.32 -40.79 -15.31
N PRO A 12 16.01 -39.49 -15.08
CA PRO A 12 16.66 -38.73 -14.01
C PRO A 12 16.35 -39.35 -12.64
N SER A 13 17.27 -39.18 -11.69
CA SER A 13 17.02 -39.58 -10.30
C SER A 13 15.98 -38.64 -9.66
N GLU A 14 15.20 -39.16 -8.72
CA GLU A 14 14.20 -38.37 -7.99
C GLU A 14 14.83 -37.17 -7.25
N LEU A 15 16.03 -37.36 -6.69
CA LEU A 15 16.78 -36.29 -6.04
C LEU A 15 17.17 -35.19 -7.04
N PHE A 16 17.65 -35.57 -8.23
CA PHE A 16 18.02 -34.59 -9.26
C PHE A 16 16.80 -33.82 -9.74
N LYS A 17 15.66 -34.50 -9.96
CA LYS A 17 14.40 -33.86 -10.30
C LYS A 17 14.00 -32.82 -9.25
N LYS A 18 13.97 -33.19 -7.96
CA LYS A 18 13.65 -32.26 -6.87
C LYS A 18 14.62 -31.06 -6.78
N PHE A 19 15.89 -31.25 -7.14
CA PHE A 19 16.91 -30.20 -7.12
C PHE A 19 16.86 -29.28 -8.35
N ASN A 20 16.36 -29.78 -9.49
CA ASN A 20 16.35 -29.07 -10.77
C ASN A 20 15.01 -28.38 -11.08
N ASP A 21 13.90 -28.94 -10.59
CA ASP A 21 12.55 -28.46 -10.89
C ASP A 21 12.28 -27.11 -10.20
N SER A 22 11.73 -26.14 -10.95
CA SER A 22 11.38 -24.82 -10.43
C SER A 22 9.88 -24.59 -10.29
N LEU A 23 9.02 -25.54 -10.67
CA LEU A 23 7.56 -25.40 -10.56
C LEU A 23 7.08 -24.90 -9.18
N PRO A 24 7.62 -25.36 -8.03
CA PRO A 24 7.22 -24.84 -6.71
C PRO A 24 7.44 -23.33 -6.51
N VAL A 25 8.25 -22.70 -7.35
CA VAL A 25 8.63 -21.28 -7.29
C VAL A 25 8.03 -20.53 -8.47
N ASP A 26 8.25 -21.01 -9.69
CA ASP A 26 7.93 -20.29 -10.93
C ASP A 26 6.46 -20.39 -11.35
N TYR A 27 5.63 -21.16 -10.63
CA TYR A 27 4.16 -21.14 -10.82
C TYR A 27 3.58 -19.72 -10.74
N ARG A 28 4.26 -18.81 -10.03
CA ARG A 28 3.93 -17.38 -9.92
C ARG A 28 4.01 -16.61 -11.25
N LEU A 29 4.63 -17.18 -12.28
CA LEU A 29 4.78 -16.59 -13.61
C LEU A 29 3.72 -17.05 -14.62
N VAL A 30 2.71 -17.82 -14.18
CA VAL A 30 1.72 -18.44 -15.07
C VAL A 30 0.96 -17.42 -15.93
N GLU A 31 0.57 -16.29 -15.36
CA GLU A 31 -0.13 -15.24 -16.10
C GLU A 31 0.76 -14.64 -17.20
N GLN A 32 2.03 -14.41 -16.86
CA GLN A 32 3.01 -13.86 -17.79
C GLN A 32 3.37 -14.86 -18.90
N ASP A 33 3.52 -16.15 -18.57
CA ASP A 33 3.78 -17.21 -19.55
C ASP A 33 2.63 -17.37 -20.55
N ILE A 34 1.39 -17.33 -20.07
CA ILE A 34 0.18 -17.39 -20.91
C ILE A 34 0.11 -16.15 -21.81
N GLN A 35 0.28 -14.95 -21.26
CA GLN A 35 0.29 -13.70 -22.03
C GLN A 35 1.40 -13.71 -23.10
N GLY A 36 2.61 -14.12 -22.71
CA GLY A 36 3.77 -14.29 -23.58
C GLY A 36 3.48 -15.26 -24.73
N SER A 37 2.83 -16.37 -24.40
CA SER A 37 2.44 -17.41 -25.36
C SER A 37 1.34 -16.96 -26.34
N ILE A 38 0.37 -16.14 -25.91
CA ILE A 38 -0.64 -15.55 -26.80
C ILE A 38 0.04 -14.60 -27.81
N CYS A 39 0.96 -13.75 -27.36
CA CYS A 39 1.66 -12.83 -28.27
C CYS A 39 2.58 -13.58 -29.23
N TRP A 40 3.24 -14.64 -28.74
CA TRP A 40 4.08 -15.49 -29.59
C TRP A 40 3.27 -16.22 -30.68
N SER A 41 2.05 -16.69 -30.37
CA SER A 41 1.20 -17.34 -31.38
C SER A 41 0.81 -16.39 -32.52
N LYS A 42 0.53 -15.12 -32.21
CA LYS A 42 0.29 -14.06 -33.21
C LYS A 42 1.52 -13.80 -34.07
N ALA A 43 2.70 -13.75 -33.46
CA ALA A 43 3.94 -13.57 -34.20
C ALA A 43 4.22 -14.74 -35.17
N LEU A 44 3.92 -15.97 -34.77
CA LEU A 44 4.03 -17.16 -35.63
C LEU A 44 3.02 -17.16 -36.79
N GLU A 45 1.82 -16.64 -36.58
CA GLU A 45 0.82 -16.44 -37.65
C GLU A 45 1.34 -15.44 -38.70
N GLN A 46 1.90 -14.31 -38.26
CA GLN A 46 2.42 -13.26 -39.16
C GLN A 46 3.51 -13.77 -40.11
N VAL A 47 4.31 -14.75 -39.69
CA VAL A 47 5.37 -15.36 -40.51
C VAL A 47 4.93 -16.67 -41.20
N GLY A 48 3.65 -17.02 -41.12
CA GLY A 48 3.06 -18.17 -41.81
C GLY A 48 3.40 -19.54 -41.23
N VAL A 49 3.88 -19.60 -39.97
CA VAL A 49 4.09 -20.88 -39.26
C VAL A 49 2.76 -21.46 -38.76
N LEU A 50 1.84 -20.57 -38.36
CA LEU A 50 0.48 -20.91 -37.99
C LEU A 50 -0.50 -20.30 -39.01
N SER A 51 -1.61 -20.99 -39.28
CA SER A 51 -2.78 -20.35 -39.90
C SER A 51 -3.54 -19.50 -38.88
N SER A 52 -4.41 -18.60 -39.36
CA SER A 52 -5.28 -17.81 -38.46
C SER A 52 -6.19 -18.69 -37.60
N ASP A 53 -6.71 -19.79 -38.14
CA ASP A 53 -7.52 -20.74 -37.37
C ASP A 53 -6.70 -21.45 -36.28
N GLU A 54 -5.45 -21.82 -36.59
CA GLU A 54 -4.52 -22.42 -35.62
C GLU A 54 -4.15 -21.42 -34.51
N GLN A 55 -3.87 -20.16 -34.86
CA GLN A 55 -3.58 -19.10 -33.90
C GLN A 55 -4.78 -18.84 -32.97
N GLN A 56 -5.98 -18.72 -33.53
CA GLN A 56 -7.20 -18.48 -32.77
C GLN A 56 -7.51 -19.64 -31.82
N ALA A 57 -7.31 -20.89 -32.26
CA ALA A 57 -7.50 -22.07 -31.43
C ALA A 57 -6.53 -22.09 -30.23
N LEU A 58 -5.25 -21.75 -30.46
CA LEU A 58 -4.26 -21.62 -29.38
C LEU A 58 -4.60 -20.51 -28.40
N GLN A 59 -5.00 -19.34 -28.92
CA GLN A 59 -5.39 -18.21 -28.07
C GLN A 59 -6.60 -18.54 -27.20
N THR A 60 -7.64 -19.17 -27.77
CA THR A 60 -8.82 -19.58 -27.00
C THR A 60 -8.43 -20.56 -25.89
N ALA A 61 -7.61 -21.58 -26.20
CA ALA A 61 -7.17 -22.54 -25.19
C ALA A 61 -6.33 -21.90 -24.07
N LEU A 62 -5.44 -20.95 -24.41
CA LEU A 62 -4.66 -20.19 -23.45
C LEU A 62 -5.52 -19.30 -22.54
N LEU A 63 -6.54 -18.64 -23.09
CA LEU A 63 -7.47 -17.83 -22.31
C LEU A 63 -8.33 -18.69 -21.38
N THR A 64 -8.81 -19.84 -21.85
CA THR A 64 -9.50 -20.81 -21.00
C THR A 64 -8.60 -21.31 -19.87
N LEU A 65 -7.34 -21.62 -20.16
CA LEU A 65 -6.37 -22.00 -19.13
C LEU A 65 -6.14 -20.88 -18.11
N SER A 66 -6.10 -19.63 -18.56
CA SER A 66 -5.99 -18.46 -17.67
C SER A 66 -7.17 -18.40 -16.69
N GLU A 67 -8.39 -18.57 -17.17
CA GLU A 67 -9.60 -18.58 -16.32
C GLU A 67 -9.63 -19.77 -15.35
N GLU A 68 -9.10 -20.93 -15.75
CA GLU A 68 -8.97 -22.10 -14.87
C GLU A 68 -7.97 -21.84 -13.75
N VAL A 69 -6.82 -21.26 -14.08
CA VAL A 69 -5.77 -20.91 -13.12
C VAL A 69 -6.24 -19.85 -12.15
N GLU A 70 -6.99 -18.84 -12.60
CA GLU A 70 -7.54 -17.81 -11.72
C GLU A 70 -8.49 -18.41 -10.67
N LYS A 71 -9.28 -19.42 -11.04
CA LYS A 71 -10.22 -20.12 -10.13
C LYS A 71 -9.51 -21.04 -9.14
N ASP A 72 -8.46 -21.72 -9.57
CA ASP A 72 -7.65 -22.60 -8.73
C ASP A 72 -6.17 -22.54 -9.12
N PRO A 73 -5.40 -21.60 -8.54
CA PRO A 73 -3.96 -21.50 -8.79
C PRO A 73 -3.17 -22.69 -8.23
N GLN A 74 -3.70 -23.35 -7.19
CA GLN A 74 -3.02 -24.44 -6.50
C GLN A 74 -2.96 -25.71 -7.35
N GLN A 75 -3.84 -25.86 -8.34
CA GLN A 75 -3.80 -26.97 -9.29
C GLN A 75 -2.42 -27.13 -9.96
N ILE A 76 -1.67 -26.04 -10.15
CA ILE A 76 -0.35 -26.05 -10.79
C ILE A 76 0.61 -26.90 -9.96
N LEU A 77 0.62 -26.68 -8.65
CA LEU A 77 1.51 -27.35 -7.69
C LEU A 77 1.18 -28.83 -7.46
N THR A 78 0.04 -29.31 -7.96
CA THR A 78 -0.32 -30.74 -7.95
C THR A 78 0.32 -31.52 -9.11
N SER A 79 0.86 -30.81 -10.10
CA SER A 79 1.51 -31.41 -11.27
C SER A 79 2.95 -31.83 -10.98
N ASP A 80 3.43 -32.83 -11.72
CA ASP A 80 4.83 -33.27 -11.69
C ASP A 80 5.66 -32.65 -12.83
N ALA A 81 5.18 -31.53 -13.40
CA ALA A 81 5.92 -30.77 -14.41
C ALA A 81 7.19 -30.14 -13.82
N GLU A 82 8.23 -29.99 -14.65
CA GLU A 82 9.53 -29.43 -14.22
C GLU A 82 9.43 -27.95 -13.84
N ASP A 83 8.71 -27.18 -14.67
CA ASP A 83 8.58 -25.73 -14.58
C ASP A 83 7.20 -25.30 -15.12
N ILE A 84 6.83 -24.04 -14.86
CA ILE A 84 5.55 -23.49 -15.31
C ILE A 84 5.36 -23.57 -16.83
N HIS A 85 6.44 -23.41 -17.59
CA HIS A 85 6.38 -23.44 -19.05
C HIS A 85 6.01 -24.83 -19.58
N SER A 86 6.56 -25.89 -18.96
CA SER A 86 6.22 -27.28 -19.23
C SER A 86 4.79 -27.58 -18.83
N TRP A 87 4.33 -27.00 -17.72
CA TRP A 87 2.96 -27.16 -17.27
C TRP A 87 1.96 -26.55 -18.27
N VAL A 88 2.17 -25.30 -18.70
CA VAL A 88 1.33 -24.62 -19.70
C VAL A 88 1.34 -25.39 -21.02
N GLU A 89 2.51 -25.86 -21.48
CA GLU A 89 2.59 -26.63 -22.71
C GLU A 89 1.84 -27.97 -22.61
N GLN A 90 1.96 -28.69 -21.49
CA GLN A 90 1.22 -29.94 -21.27
C GLN A 90 -0.29 -29.70 -21.30
N LYS A 91 -0.77 -28.64 -20.65
CA LYS A 91 -2.19 -28.25 -20.65
C LYS A 91 -2.66 -27.86 -22.05
N LEU A 92 -1.87 -27.12 -22.81
CA LEU A 92 -2.17 -26.81 -24.21
C LEU A 92 -2.24 -28.06 -25.08
N ILE A 93 -1.30 -28.99 -24.95
CA ILE A 93 -1.32 -30.24 -25.72
C ILE A 93 -2.56 -31.07 -25.37
N GLN A 94 -2.98 -31.09 -24.10
CA GLN A 94 -4.23 -31.75 -23.71
C GLN A 94 -5.45 -31.10 -24.36
N ALA A 95 -5.46 -29.77 -24.51
CA ALA A 95 -6.58 -29.03 -25.08
C ALA A 95 -6.64 -29.09 -26.62
N VAL A 96 -5.50 -28.95 -27.31
CA VAL A 96 -5.44 -28.77 -28.78
C VAL A 96 -4.54 -29.78 -29.51
N GLY A 97 -4.02 -30.79 -28.81
CA GLY A 97 -3.21 -31.85 -29.40
C GLY A 97 -1.85 -31.36 -29.94
N ASP A 98 -1.46 -31.85 -31.12
CA ASP A 98 -0.17 -31.51 -31.75
C ASP A 98 -0.02 -30.02 -32.08
N LEU A 99 -1.13 -29.27 -32.20
CA LEU A 99 -1.09 -27.82 -32.35
C LEU A 99 -0.40 -27.14 -31.15
N GLY A 100 -0.59 -27.65 -29.94
CA GLY A 100 0.09 -27.15 -28.74
C GLY A 100 1.62 -27.26 -28.84
N LYS A 101 2.12 -28.27 -29.55
CA LYS A 101 3.56 -28.46 -29.79
C LYS A 101 4.11 -27.47 -30.82
N LYS A 102 3.29 -26.98 -31.76
CA LYS A 102 3.71 -25.98 -32.77
C LYS A 102 4.03 -24.62 -32.12
N LEU A 103 3.42 -24.29 -30.99
CA LEU A 103 3.60 -23.00 -30.31
C LEU A 103 5.07 -22.71 -29.94
N HIS A 104 5.87 -23.73 -29.61
CA HIS A 104 7.27 -23.51 -29.22
C HIS A 104 8.22 -23.29 -30.43
N THR A 105 7.70 -23.33 -31.67
CA THR A 105 8.51 -23.10 -32.88
C THR A 105 9.25 -21.76 -32.81
N GLY A 106 10.56 -21.76 -33.00
CA GLY A 106 11.38 -20.55 -33.04
C GLY A 106 11.60 -19.84 -31.70
N ARG A 107 11.11 -20.40 -30.58
CA ARG A 107 11.26 -19.89 -29.21
C ARG A 107 12.18 -20.80 -28.38
N SER A 108 12.71 -20.29 -27.28
CA SER A 108 13.43 -21.06 -26.27
C SER A 108 12.85 -20.82 -24.89
N ARG A 109 13.16 -21.69 -23.91
CA ARG A 109 12.89 -21.35 -22.51
C ARG A 109 13.72 -20.16 -22.03
N ASN A 110 14.90 -19.92 -22.61
CA ASN A 110 15.79 -18.85 -22.18
C ASN A 110 15.19 -17.45 -22.43
N ASP A 111 14.66 -17.19 -23.63
CA ASP A 111 14.01 -15.92 -23.93
C ASP A 111 12.58 -15.85 -23.40
N GLN A 112 11.89 -16.99 -23.27
CA GLN A 112 10.58 -17.06 -22.62
C GLN A 112 10.65 -16.67 -21.14
N VAL A 113 11.46 -17.34 -20.32
CA VAL A 113 11.56 -17.04 -18.88
C VAL A 113 12.07 -15.61 -18.63
N ALA A 114 12.96 -15.11 -19.48
CA ALA A 114 13.42 -13.72 -19.40
C ALA A 114 12.29 -12.73 -19.70
N THR A 115 11.36 -13.08 -20.60
CA THR A 115 10.18 -12.27 -20.91
C THR A 115 9.20 -12.30 -19.75
N ASP A 116 8.88 -13.50 -19.25
CA ASP A 116 7.91 -13.70 -18.18
C ASP A 116 8.34 -12.97 -16.91
N LEU A 117 9.63 -13.07 -16.56
CA LEU A 117 10.19 -12.39 -15.39
C LEU A 117 10.14 -10.86 -15.53
N LYS A 118 10.44 -10.30 -16.71
CA LYS A 118 10.34 -8.85 -16.94
C LYS A 118 8.90 -8.35 -16.90
N LEU A 119 7.94 -9.11 -17.46
CA LEU A 119 6.51 -8.80 -17.33
C LEU A 119 6.07 -8.81 -15.85
N TRP A 120 6.51 -9.81 -15.09
CA TRP A 120 6.23 -9.90 -13.66
C TRP A 120 6.83 -8.73 -12.88
N CYS A 121 8.09 -8.37 -13.18
CA CYS A 121 8.78 -7.24 -12.57
C CYS A 121 8.04 -5.92 -12.82
N LYS A 122 7.51 -5.71 -14.04
CA LYS A 122 6.71 -4.53 -14.37
C LYS A 122 5.44 -4.46 -13.52
N ALA A 123 4.65 -5.53 -13.51
CA ALA A 123 3.41 -5.59 -12.74
C ALA A 123 3.67 -5.41 -11.23
N LYS A 124 4.65 -6.13 -10.67
CA LYS A 124 5.00 -6.01 -9.25
C LYS A 124 5.57 -4.62 -8.91
N GLY A 125 6.32 -4.03 -9.82
CA GLY A 125 6.84 -2.66 -9.68
C GLY A 125 5.73 -1.63 -9.55
N GLU A 126 4.67 -1.74 -10.35
CA GLU A 126 3.49 -0.86 -10.23
C GLU A 126 2.80 -1.01 -8.87
N GLU A 127 2.62 -2.25 -8.38
CA GLU A 127 2.08 -2.49 -7.04
C GLU A 127 2.94 -1.88 -5.92
N LEU A 128 4.27 -1.98 -6.05
CA LEU A 128 5.22 -1.42 -5.09
C LEU A 128 5.24 0.11 -5.12
N SER A 129 5.13 0.71 -6.32
CA SER A 129 4.99 2.16 -6.47
C SER A 129 3.74 2.67 -5.76
N LEU A 130 2.61 1.97 -5.91
CA LEU A 130 1.37 2.31 -5.20
C LEU A 130 1.51 2.17 -3.68
N ALA A 131 2.22 1.15 -3.20
CA ALA A 131 2.47 0.96 -1.78
C ALA A 131 3.36 2.07 -1.18
N LEU A 132 4.40 2.52 -1.91
CA LEU A 132 5.24 3.65 -1.53
C LEU A 132 4.44 4.96 -1.47
N VAL A 133 3.66 5.26 -2.51
CA VAL A 133 2.78 6.44 -2.56
C VAL A 133 1.79 6.42 -1.40
N SER A 134 1.21 5.26 -1.09
CA SER A 134 0.29 5.11 0.05
C SER A 134 0.96 5.41 1.38
N LEU A 135 2.22 4.98 1.57
CA LEU A 135 2.99 5.29 2.78
C LEU A 135 3.35 6.78 2.87
N GLN A 136 3.78 7.40 1.77
CA GLN A 136 4.00 8.85 1.72
C GLN A 136 2.74 9.62 2.10
N GLN A 137 1.59 9.26 1.52
CA GLN A 137 0.32 9.91 1.84
C GLN A 137 -0.03 9.78 3.33
N ALA A 138 0.11 8.58 3.90
CA ALA A 138 -0.16 8.37 5.33
C ALA A 138 0.75 9.20 6.23
N LEU A 139 2.04 9.33 5.86
CA LEU A 139 3.00 10.19 6.58
C LEU A 139 2.71 11.68 6.39
N MET A 140 2.23 12.10 5.22
CA MET A 140 1.82 13.48 4.98
C MET A 140 0.54 13.84 5.74
N ASP A 141 -0.40 12.92 5.86
CA ASP A 141 -1.61 13.12 6.65
C ASP A 141 -1.26 13.22 8.15
N LEU A 142 -0.35 12.36 8.62
CA LEU A 142 0.23 12.45 9.95
C LEU A 142 0.98 13.78 10.16
N ALA A 143 1.78 14.19 9.18
CA ALA A 143 2.50 15.45 9.21
C ALA A 143 1.56 16.66 9.26
N GLN A 144 0.47 16.62 8.49
CA GLN A 144 -0.55 17.66 8.49
C GLN A 144 -1.26 17.76 9.84
N ARG A 145 -1.59 16.62 10.45
CA ARG A 145 -2.23 16.53 11.76
C ARG A 145 -1.32 17.07 12.86
N GLU A 146 -0.02 16.73 12.79
CA GLU A 146 0.98 17.03 13.82
C GLU A 146 1.94 18.17 13.42
N LYS A 147 1.55 19.02 12.46
CA LYS A 147 2.42 20.05 11.85
C LYS A 147 3.07 20.99 12.86
N GLY A 148 2.35 21.30 13.93
CA GLY A 148 2.76 22.20 15.01
C GLY A 148 3.12 21.48 16.31
N THR A 149 3.02 20.15 16.36
CA THR A 149 3.34 19.37 17.57
C THR A 149 4.85 19.38 17.77
N VAL A 150 5.32 19.98 18.86
CA VAL A 150 6.76 20.05 19.18
C VAL A 150 7.30 18.65 19.43
N LEU A 151 8.51 18.39 18.95
CA LEU A 151 9.29 17.17 19.19
C LEU A 151 10.75 17.56 19.48
N PRO A 152 11.42 17.00 20.51
CA PRO A 152 12.86 17.18 20.64
C PRO A 152 13.57 16.59 19.41
N GLY A 153 14.38 17.40 18.73
CA GLY A 153 15.26 16.91 17.68
C GLY A 153 16.43 16.13 18.29
N TYR A 154 16.95 15.13 17.56
CA TYR A 154 18.01 14.26 18.05
C TYR A 154 19.20 14.23 17.11
N THR A 155 20.39 14.33 17.70
CA THR A 155 21.65 13.90 17.07
C THR A 155 22.41 13.06 18.09
N HIS A 156 22.95 11.91 17.69
CA HIS A 156 23.53 10.93 18.63
C HIS A 156 22.56 10.46 19.74
N LEU A 157 21.25 10.51 19.48
CA LEU A 157 20.19 10.26 20.46
C LEU A 157 20.23 11.20 21.69
N GLN A 158 20.98 12.31 21.59
CA GLN A 158 20.96 13.42 22.53
C GLN A 158 20.00 14.49 22.02
N ARG A 159 19.29 15.13 22.96
CA ARG A 159 18.40 16.25 22.65
C ARG A 159 19.23 17.38 22.06
N ALA A 160 18.87 17.77 20.84
CA ALA A 160 19.48 18.86 20.10
C ALA A 160 18.51 20.04 20.09
N GLN A 161 18.11 20.54 18.92
CA GLN A 161 17.17 21.64 18.80
C GLN A 161 15.72 21.11 18.71
N PRO A 162 14.71 21.85 19.19
CA PRO A 162 13.32 21.49 18.97
C PRO A 162 12.98 21.49 17.47
N VAL A 163 12.18 20.51 17.07
CA VAL A 163 11.57 20.42 15.74
C VAL A 163 10.07 20.19 15.91
N THR A 164 9.32 20.01 14.82
CA THR A 164 7.94 19.51 14.90
C THR A 164 7.87 18.04 14.48
N PHE A 165 6.87 17.33 15.01
CA PHE A 165 6.58 15.96 14.60
C PHE A 165 6.20 15.93 13.11
N GLY A 166 5.52 16.95 12.60
CA GLY A 166 5.28 17.10 11.16
C GLY A 166 6.57 17.21 10.35
N HIS A 167 7.57 17.95 10.82
CA HIS A 167 8.88 18.01 10.17
C HIS A 167 9.59 16.65 10.16
N TRP A 168 9.49 15.88 11.25
CA TRP A 168 10.02 14.51 11.33
C TRP A 168 9.33 13.57 10.31
N CYS A 169 8.00 13.64 10.18
CA CYS A 169 7.26 12.86 9.19
C CYS A 169 7.71 13.18 7.75
N LEU A 170 7.86 14.46 7.42
CA LEU A 170 8.29 14.90 6.09
C LEU A 170 9.72 14.45 5.75
N ALA A 171 10.59 14.27 6.75
CA ALA A 171 11.91 13.71 6.51
C ALA A 171 11.84 12.28 5.93
N TYR A 172 10.85 11.47 6.33
CA TYR A 172 10.61 10.15 5.76
C TYR A 172 9.88 10.21 4.41
N VAL A 173 8.98 11.17 4.21
CA VAL A 173 8.35 11.41 2.89
C VAL A 173 9.42 11.62 1.81
N GLU A 174 10.43 12.42 2.09
CA GLU A 174 11.59 12.66 1.20
C GLU A 174 12.41 11.39 0.94
N MET A 175 12.55 10.50 1.94
CA MET A 175 13.24 9.22 1.75
C MET A 175 12.49 8.31 0.78
N PHE A 176 11.17 8.20 0.95
CA PHE A 176 10.32 7.38 0.09
C PHE A 176 10.12 8.00 -1.30
N ASP A 177 10.22 9.33 -1.44
CA ASP A 177 10.17 9.99 -2.74
C ASP A 177 11.33 9.54 -3.63
N ARG A 178 12.54 9.52 -3.06
CA ARG A 178 13.71 8.98 -3.76
C ARG A 178 13.57 7.49 -4.07
N ASP A 179 12.85 6.73 -3.25
CA ASP A 179 12.61 5.31 -3.51
C ASP A 179 11.67 5.12 -4.70
N ILE A 180 10.64 5.96 -4.83
CA ILE A 180 9.75 5.99 -6.01
C ILE A 180 10.55 6.35 -7.26
N GLY A 181 11.40 7.39 -7.21
CA GLY A 181 12.25 7.77 -8.33
C GLY A 181 13.15 6.63 -8.81
N ARG A 182 13.80 5.92 -7.87
CA ARG A 182 14.64 4.75 -8.20
C ARG A 182 13.84 3.61 -8.80
N LEU A 183 12.66 3.32 -8.26
CA LEU A 183 11.78 2.28 -8.77
C LEU A 183 11.33 2.60 -10.20
N ASN A 184 10.91 3.84 -10.48
CA ASN A 184 10.52 4.28 -11.81
C ASN A 184 11.66 4.12 -12.83
N ASP A 185 12.88 4.53 -12.45
CA ASP A 185 14.06 4.37 -13.29
C ASP A 185 14.40 2.89 -13.57
N ALA A 186 14.28 2.03 -12.56
CA ALA A 186 14.50 0.60 -12.68
C ALA A 186 13.48 -0.05 -13.62
N LEU A 187 12.21 0.31 -13.49
CA LEU A 187 11.13 -0.18 -14.36
C LEU A 187 11.30 0.30 -15.80
N TYR A 188 11.74 1.54 -16.01
CA TYR A 188 12.05 2.06 -17.34
C TYR A 188 13.16 1.27 -18.06
N ARG A 189 14.17 0.79 -17.31
CA ARG A 189 15.24 -0.08 -17.84
C ARG A 189 14.75 -1.51 -18.07
N ALA A 190 13.96 -2.05 -17.14
CA ALA A 190 13.33 -3.37 -17.26
C ALA A 190 12.34 -3.46 -18.43
N ASP A 191 11.81 -2.33 -18.90
CA ASP A 191 10.83 -2.23 -19.99
C ASP A 191 11.45 -2.46 -21.39
N THR A 192 12.01 -3.67 -21.57
CA THR A 192 12.64 -4.15 -22.81
C THR A 192 12.31 -5.62 -23.04
N SER A 193 11.70 -5.94 -24.18
CA SER A 193 11.27 -7.32 -24.50
C SER A 193 12.45 -8.19 -24.97
N PRO A 194 12.76 -9.31 -24.29
CA PRO A 194 13.77 -10.26 -24.75
C PRO A 194 13.22 -11.30 -25.73
N LEU A 195 11.89 -11.43 -25.87
CA LEU A 195 11.25 -12.47 -26.70
C LEU A 195 11.69 -12.39 -28.17
N GLY A 196 11.96 -13.55 -28.77
CA GLY A 196 12.53 -13.68 -30.11
C GLY A 196 14.06 -13.73 -30.12
N SER A 197 14.71 -13.72 -28.96
CA SER A 197 16.16 -13.95 -28.82
C SER A 197 16.54 -15.44 -28.92
N GLY A 198 15.54 -16.33 -28.92
CA GLY A 198 15.76 -17.78 -28.95
C GLY A 198 16.61 -18.24 -27.78
N ALA A 199 17.42 -19.28 -27.99
CA ALA A 199 18.27 -19.79 -26.93
C ALA A 199 19.46 -18.85 -26.59
N LEU A 200 19.97 -18.14 -27.61
CA LEU A 200 21.09 -17.19 -27.48
C LEU A 200 21.39 -16.34 -28.73
N ALA A 201 20.94 -16.77 -29.92
CA ALA A 201 21.39 -16.24 -31.22
C ALA A 201 20.28 -15.56 -32.05
N GLY A 202 19.11 -15.34 -31.46
CA GLY A 202 17.91 -14.89 -32.17
C GLY A 202 17.10 -16.05 -32.74
N THR A 203 15.82 -15.79 -32.98
CA THR A 203 14.95 -16.71 -33.71
C THR A 203 15.34 -16.82 -35.18
N ALA A 204 15.20 -18.00 -35.77
CA ALA A 204 15.51 -18.27 -37.18
C ALA A 204 14.34 -17.91 -38.14
N TYR A 205 13.29 -17.28 -37.60
CA TYR A 205 12.10 -16.86 -38.34
C TYR A 205 12.10 -15.33 -38.48
N PRO A 206 11.52 -14.76 -39.56
CA PRO A 206 11.49 -13.33 -39.79
C PRO A 206 10.43 -12.62 -38.92
N ILE A 207 10.48 -12.84 -37.61
CA ILE A 207 9.57 -12.27 -36.61
C ILE A 207 9.89 -10.78 -36.41
N ASP A 208 8.88 -9.92 -36.50
CA ASP A 208 9.02 -8.50 -36.13
C ASP A 208 9.04 -8.36 -34.60
N ARG A 209 10.24 -8.20 -34.04
CA ARG A 209 10.44 -8.02 -32.60
C ARG A 209 9.96 -6.66 -32.06
N HIS A 210 9.81 -5.64 -32.90
CA HIS A 210 9.22 -4.38 -32.48
C HIS A 210 7.71 -4.53 -32.28
N ALA A 211 7.02 -5.16 -33.24
CA ALA A 211 5.61 -5.48 -33.12
C ALA A 211 5.35 -6.39 -31.90
N LEU A 212 6.15 -7.45 -31.73
CA LEU A 212 6.02 -8.37 -30.60
C LEU A 212 6.26 -7.67 -29.24
N ALA A 213 7.23 -6.77 -29.15
CA ALA A 213 7.45 -5.98 -27.94
C ALA A 213 6.23 -5.10 -27.62
N SER A 214 5.67 -4.43 -28.64
CA SER A 214 4.47 -3.60 -28.48
C SER A 214 3.26 -4.41 -28.03
N ASP A 215 3.03 -5.60 -28.60
CA ASP A 215 1.92 -6.49 -28.25
C ASP A 215 1.99 -6.97 -26.79
N LEU A 216 3.21 -7.18 -26.28
CA LEU A 216 3.47 -7.52 -24.88
C LEU A 216 3.45 -6.31 -23.94
N GLY A 217 3.25 -5.10 -24.47
CA GLY A 217 3.26 -3.86 -23.70
C GLY A 217 4.65 -3.40 -23.28
N PHE A 218 5.72 -3.87 -23.94
CA PHE A 218 7.08 -3.36 -23.74
C PHE A 218 7.37 -2.14 -24.62
N ARG A 219 8.17 -1.21 -24.14
CA ARG A 219 8.59 -0.03 -24.92
C ARG A 219 9.43 -0.37 -26.17
N ARG A 220 10.28 -1.39 -26.10
CA ARG A 220 11.17 -1.79 -27.21
C ARG A 220 11.69 -3.22 -27.06
N PRO A 221 12.15 -3.87 -28.13
CA PRO A 221 12.94 -5.10 -28.02
C PRO A 221 14.36 -4.84 -27.50
N THR A 222 14.98 -5.87 -26.93
CA THR A 222 16.43 -5.91 -26.67
C THR A 222 17.24 -5.88 -27.97
N LEU A 223 18.47 -5.38 -27.93
CA LEU A 223 19.30 -5.18 -29.13
C LEU A 223 20.32 -6.30 -29.39
N ASN A 224 20.51 -7.21 -28.44
CA ASN A 224 21.46 -8.31 -28.55
C ASN A 224 20.87 -9.56 -27.88
N SER A 225 20.90 -10.70 -28.58
CA SER A 225 20.27 -11.94 -28.11
C SER A 225 21.07 -12.65 -27.01
N LEU A 226 22.41 -12.54 -27.00
CA LEU A 226 23.25 -13.11 -25.94
C LEU A 226 22.96 -12.38 -24.63
N ASP A 227 22.94 -11.05 -24.69
CA ASP A 227 22.57 -10.17 -23.58
C ASP A 227 21.14 -10.49 -23.10
N ALA A 228 20.15 -10.49 -23.99
CA ALA A 228 18.74 -10.67 -23.64
C ALA A 228 18.43 -11.94 -22.83
N VAL A 229 19.14 -13.05 -23.11
CA VAL A 229 18.94 -14.32 -22.39
C VAL A 229 19.80 -14.48 -21.15
N SER A 230 20.79 -13.59 -20.96
CA SER A 230 21.75 -13.60 -19.84
C SER A 230 21.57 -12.44 -18.85
N ASP A 231 20.80 -11.41 -19.23
CA ASP A 231 20.52 -10.22 -18.43
C ASP A 231 19.65 -10.55 -17.21
N ARG A 232 20.14 -10.17 -16.02
CA ARG A 232 19.41 -10.12 -14.74
C ARG A 232 19.62 -8.80 -13.98
N ASP A 233 20.04 -7.75 -14.68
CA ASP A 233 20.29 -6.44 -14.06
C ASP A 233 19.01 -5.88 -13.47
N HIS A 234 17.87 -6.05 -14.14
CA HIS A 234 16.56 -5.65 -13.65
C HIS A 234 16.17 -6.34 -12.32
N VAL A 235 16.57 -7.58 -12.10
CA VAL A 235 16.36 -8.30 -10.83
C VAL A 235 17.21 -7.69 -9.72
N ILE A 236 18.51 -7.52 -9.99
CA ILE A 236 19.48 -6.92 -9.06
C ILE A 236 19.06 -5.48 -8.69
N GLU A 237 18.63 -4.72 -9.68
CA GLU A 237 18.24 -3.31 -9.51
C GLU A 237 16.96 -3.17 -8.68
N LEU A 238 15.94 -4.00 -8.91
CA LEU A 238 14.75 -4.03 -8.07
C LEU A 238 15.07 -4.44 -6.62
N MET A 239 15.91 -5.47 -6.43
CA MET A 239 16.38 -5.85 -5.10
C MET A 239 17.20 -4.74 -4.42
N SER A 240 17.96 -3.96 -5.20
CA SER A 240 18.70 -2.80 -4.69
C SER A 240 17.75 -1.69 -4.24
N CYS A 241 16.74 -1.37 -5.05
CA CYS A 241 15.69 -0.42 -4.68
C CYS A 241 14.99 -0.84 -3.39
N ALA A 242 14.57 -2.11 -3.31
CA ALA A 242 13.95 -2.67 -2.11
C ALA A 242 14.87 -2.60 -0.90
N SER A 243 16.17 -2.90 -1.05
CA SER A 243 17.14 -2.83 0.04
C SER A 243 17.28 -1.40 0.58
N ILE A 244 17.43 -0.40 -0.30
CA ILE A 244 17.52 1.00 0.13
C ILE A 244 16.22 1.44 0.83
N SER A 245 15.07 1.06 0.29
CA SER A 245 13.78 1.43 0.91
C SER A 245 13.55 0.73 2.25
N MET A 246 13.95 -0.53 2.39
CA MET A 246 13.94 -1.25 3.67
C MET A 246 14.88 -0.62 4.69
N MET A 247 16.01 -0.05 4.28
CA MET A 247 16.85 0.77 5.16
C MET A 247 16.08 1.98 5.68
N HIS A 248 15.36 2.72 4.82
CA HIS A 248 14.54 3.86 5.24
C HIS A 248 13.45 3.44 6.24
N LEU A 249 12.73 2.35 5.94
CA LEU A 249 11.75 1.75 6.84
C LEU A 249 12.35 1.30 8.18
N SER A 250 13.58 0.79 8.18
CA SER A 250 14.28 0.39 9.41
C SER A 250 14.59 1.58 10.32
N ARG A 251 14.91 2.74 9.74
CA ARG A 251 15.14 3.99 10.48
C ARG A 251 13.83 4.53 11.04
N PHE A 252 12.78 4.52 10.22
CA PHE A 252 11.42 4.86 10.64
C PHE A 252 10.97 4.00 11.83
N ALA A 253 11.21 2.70 11.74
CA ALA A 253 10.93 1.76 12.81
C ALA A 253 11.74 2.06 14.08
N GLU A 254 13.04 2.34 13.96
CA GLU A 254 13.91 2.65 15.11
C GLU A 254 13.43 3.88 15.88
N ASP A 255 13.13 4.97 15.17
CA ASP A 255 12.66 6.20 15.78
C ASP A 255 11.36 5.95 16.55
N LEU A 256 10.40 5.24 15.96
CA LEU A 256 9.11 4.96 16.59
C LEU A 256 9.22 3.96 17.76
N ILE A 257 10.12 2.97 17.68
CA ILE A 257 10.41 2.07 18.81
C ILE A 257 10.95 2.89 19.99
N PHE A 258 11.89 3.81 19.73
CA PHE A 258 12.42 4.71 20.75
C PHE A 258 11.33 5.64 21.31
N TYR A 259 10.53 6.27 20.44
CA TYR A 259 9.45 7.19 20.84
C TYR A 259 8.35 6.50 21.65
N ASN A 260 8.11 5.21 21.43
CA ASN A 260 7.13 4.38 22.15
C ASN A 260 7.68 3.80 23.47
N SER A 261 8.97 3.96 23.76
CA SER A 261 9.56 3.50 25.03
C SER A 261 8.91 4.17 26.25
N GLY A 262 8.98 3.53 27.42
CA GLY A 262 8.51 4.14 28.66
C GLY A 262 9.33 5.37 29.07
N GLU A 263 10.60 5.41 28.67
CA GLU A 263 11.53 6.52 28.92
C GLU A 263 11.21 7.76 28.10
N ALA A 264 10.78 7.60 26.84
CA ALA A 264 10.39 8.72 25.98
C ALA A 264 8.90 9.06 26.14
N GLY A 265 8.01 8.08 25.96
CA GLY A 265 6.56 8.26 26.05
C GLY A 265 5.99 9.28 25.06
N PHE A 266 6.63 9.46 23.91
CA PHE A 266 6.26 10.47 22.92
C PHE A 266 5.07 10.04 22.05
N ILE A 267 4.91 8.74 21.86
CA ILE A 267 3.81 8.19 21.09
C ILE A 267 3.15 7.02 21.83
N GLU A 268 1.91 6.74 21.45
CA GLU A 268 1.24 5.48 21.70
C GLU A 268 0.86 4.85 20.35
N LEU A 269 1.23 3.58 20.16
CA LEU A 269 0.85 2.80 18.99
C LEU A 269 -0.56 2.19 19.14
N SER A 270 -1.24 2.01 18.00
CA SER A 270 -2.55 1.35 17.93
C SER A 270 -2.47 -0.13 18.30
N ASP A 271 -3.50 -0.65 18.98
CA ASP A 271 -3.63 -2.06 19.33
C ASP A 271 -3.60 -2.98 18.09
N GLN A 272 -3.96 -2.47 16.90
CA GLN A 272 -3.93 -3.21 15.64
C GLN A 272 -2.53 -3.59 15.17
N VAL A 273 -1.49 -2.88 15.65
CA VAL A 273 -0.10 -3.04 15.20
C VAL A 273 0.86 -3.38 16.34
N THR A 274 0.32 -3.68 17.53
CA THR A 274 1.08 -4.04 18.73
C THR A 274 0.59 -5.34 19.34
N SER A 275 1.45 -6.03 20.08
CA SER A 275 1.04 -7.12 20.97
C SER A 275 1.13 -6.72 22.44
N GLY A 276 0.44 -7.47 23.29
CA GLY A 276 0.54 -7.35 24.74
C GLY A 276 1.36 -8.47 25.37
N SER A 277 1.73 -8.30 26.64
CA SER A 277 2.27 -9.38 27.47
C SER A 277 1.15 -10.03 28.30
N SER A 278 1.10 -11.36 28.33
CA SER A 278 0.20 -12.10 29.23
C SER A 278 0.52 -11.91 30.73
N LEU A 279 1.74 -11.47 31.06
CA LEU A 279 2.19 -11.25 32.43
C LEU A 279 2.08 -9.77 32.86
N MET A 280 2.24 -8.84 31.92
CA MET A 280 2.33 -7.41 32.19
C MET A 280 1.29 -6.64 31.35
N PRO A 281 0.09 -6.37 31.91
CA PRO A 281 -1.04 -5.82 31.15
C PRO A 281 -0.82 -4.40 30.63
N GLN A 282 0.13 -3.65 31.19
CA GLN A 282 0.50 -2.31 30.74
C GLN A 282 1.44 -2.28 29.53
N LYS A 283 2.07 -3.42 29.18
CA LYS A 283 3.15 -3.47 28.18
C LYS A 283 2.59 -3.64 26.76
N LYS A 284 2.69 -2.61 25.92
CA LYS A 284 2.46 -2.68 24.47
C LYS A 284 3.79 -2.79 23.73
N ASN A 285 4.01 -3.89 23.03
CA ASN A 285 5.24 -4.13 22.27
C ASN A 285 5.08 -3.64 20.83
N PRO A 286 6.07 -2.91 20.27
CA PRO A 286 6.04 -2.39 18.91
C PRO A 286 6.39 -3.47 17.85
N ASP A 287 5.75 -4.65 17.92
CA ASP A 287 6.10 -5.84 17.13
C ASP A 287 6.14 -5.58 15.61
N ALA A 288 5.18 -4.80 15.09
CA ALA A 288 5.15 -4.42 13.68
C ALA A 288 6.44 -3.69 13.26
N LEU A 289 6.93 -2.76 14.09
CA LEU A 289 8.14 -1.99 13.82
C LEU A 289 9.40 -2.85 13.98
N GLU A 290 9.44 -3.71 15.00
CA GLU A 290 10.54 -4.66 15.18
C GLU A 290 10.66 -5.61 13.98
N LEU A 291 9.53 -6.10 13.46
CA LEU A 291 9.50 -6.94 12.26
C LEU A 291 9.86 -6.18 10.99
N ILE A 292 9.42 -4.92 10.81
CA ILE A 292 9.86 -4.08 9.69
C ILE A 292 11.38 -3.95 9.69
N ARG A 293 11.98 -3.57 10.83
CA ARG A 293 13.43 -3.45 10.98
C ARG A 293 14.12 -4.80 10.74
N GLY A 294 13.63 -5.88 11.33
CA GLY A 294 14.21 -7.23 11.18
C GLY A 294 14.16 -7.78 9.76
N LYS A 295 13.08 -7.49 9.01
CA LYS A 295 12.94 -7.88 7.59
C LYS A 295 13.87 -7.11 6.65
N THR A 296 14.63 -6.12 7.13
CA THR A 296 15.68 -5.51 6.30
C THR A 296 16.78 -6.52 5.96
N GLY A 297 17.17 -7.36 6.93
CA GLY A 297 18.26 -8.33 6.75
C GLY A 297 17.98 -9.38 5.68
N ARG A 298 16.73 -9.85 5.56
CA ARG A 298 16.37 -10.83 4.53
C ARG A 298 16.40 -10.24 3.12
N VAL A 299 15.95 -9.00 2.94
CA VAL A 299 15.98 -8.32 1.64
C VAL A 299 17.43 -8.06 1.20
N TYR A 300 18.29 -7.66 2.14
CA TYR A 300 19.73 -7.54 1.88
C TYR A 300 20.36 -8.88 1.49
N GLY A 301 19.94 -9.95 2.16
CA GLY A 301 20.36 -11.32 1.86
C GLY A 301 20.05 -11.71 0.41
N SER A 302 18.82 -11.45 -0.05
CA SER A 302 18.43 -11.71 -1.45
C SER A 302 19.30 -10.96 -2.46
N LEU A 303 19.55 -9.66 -2.23
CA LEU A 303 20.42 -8.86 -3.10
C LEU A 303 21.85 -9.43 -3.15
N SER A 304 22.42 -9.72 -1.97
CA SER A 304 23.78 -10.27 -1.86
C SER A 304 23.90 -11.63 -2.56
N GLY A 305 22.88 -12.48 -2.40
CA GLY A 305 22.77 -13.76 -3.10
C GLY A 305 22.77 -13.57 -4.62
N MET A 306 21.87 -12.73 -5.15
CA MET A 306 21.75 -12.50 -6.59
C MET A 306 23.04 -11.93 -7.21
N LEU A 307 23.65 -10.94 -6.56
CA LEU A 307 24.95 -10.38 -6.99
C LEU A 307 26.03 -11.46 -7.05
N THR A 308 26.05 -12.35 -6.06
CA THR A 308 27.02 -13.44 -5.97
C THR A 308 26.78 -14.50 -7.05
N THR A 309 25.53 -14.86 -7.30
CA THR A 309 25.13 -15.80 -8.37
C THR A 309 25.52 -15.29 -9.76
N MET A 310 25.29 -14.01 -10.05
CA MET A 310 25.65 -13.43 -11.36
C MET A 310 27.14 -13.16 -11.54
N LYS A 311 27.93 -13.11 -10.45
CA LYS A 311 29.35 -12.76 -10.50
C LYS A 311 30.15 -13.78 -11.30
N ALA A 312 30.84 -13.29 -12.34
CA ALA A 312 31.74 -14.07 -13.20
C ALA A 312 31.09 -15.25 -13.93
N LEU A 313 29.77 -15.19 -14.15
CA LEU A 313 29.04 -16.18 -14.94
C LEU A 313 29.39 -16.01 -16.44
N PRO A 314 29.81 -17.06 -17.15
CA PRO A 314 30.12 -16.95 -18.58
C PRO A 314 28.84 -16.73 -19.40
N LEU A 315 28.92 -16.00 -20.51
CA LEU A 315 27.77 -15.87 -21.40
C LEU A 315 27.42 -17.23 -22.08
N ALA A 316 26.15 -17.49 -22.42
CA ALA A 316 24.98 -16.61 -22.26
C ALA A 316 24.07 -17.04 -21.09
N TYR A 317 23.15 -17.98 -21.31
CA TYR A 317 22.32 -18.55 -20.24
C TYR A 317 23.05 -19.70 -19.54
N ASN A 318 22.99 -19.73 -18.21
CA ASN A 318 23.44 -20.85 -17.38
C ASN A 318 22.35 -21.19 -16.37
N LYS A 319 22.27 -22.45 -15.94
CA LYS A 319 21.22 -22.94 -15.03
C LYS A 319 21.26 -22.24 -13.66
N ASP A 320 22.40 -21.69 -13.26
CA ASP A 320 22.58 -20.83 -12.09
C ASP A 320 21.55 -19.69 -12.04
N MET A 321 21.13 -19.18 -13.21
CA MET A 321 20.12 -18.14 -13.33
C MET A 321 18.70 -18.61 -12.98
N GLN A 322 18.48 -19.86 -12.60
CA GLN A 322 17.20 -20.31 -12.02
C GLN A 322 16.98 -19.73 -10.61
N GLU A 323 18.06 -19.39 -9.90
CA GLU A 323 18.06 -18.79 -8.55
C GLU A 323 17.59 -17.31 -8.53
N ASP A 324 17.29 -16.73 -9.69
CA ASP A 324 16.82 -15.34 -9.82
C ASP A 324 15.42 -15.09 -9.24
N LYS A 325 14.59 -16.14 -9.11
CA LYS A 325 13.17 -16.03 -8.75
C LYS A 325 12.94 -16.04 -7.25
N GLU A 326 13.45 -17.03 -6.52
CA GLU A 326 13.13 -17.21 -5.09
C GLU A 326 13.49 -15.98 -4.25
N GLY A 327 14.73 -15.51 -4.42
CA GLY A 327 15.21 -14.32 -3.72
C GLY A 327 14.44 -13.06 -4.10
N LEU A 328 14.06 -12.91 -5.38
CA LEU A 328 13.32 -11.75 -5.87
C LEU A 328 11.92 -11.72 -5.29
N PHE A 329 11.23 -12.85 -5.38
CA PHE A 329 9.86 -13.03 -4.90
C PHE A 329 9.76 -12.77 -3.39
N ASP A 330 10.63 -13.36 -2.57
CA ASP A 330 10.64 -13.10 -1.11
C ASP A 330 10.97 -11.63 -0.79
N ALA A 331 11.91 -11.02 -1.54
CA ALA A 331 12.31 -9.64 -1.33
C ALA A 331 11.18 -8.65 -1.65
N MET A 332 10.54 -8.79 -2.81
CA MET A 332 9.45 -7.91 -3.23
C MET A 332 8.21 -8.07 -2.34
N ASP A 333 7.86 -9.29 -1.95
CA ASP A 333 6.72 -9.53 -1.06
C ASP A 333 7.00 -9.01 0.36
N SER A 334 8.22 -9.20 0.87
CA SER A 334 8.62 -8.65 2.18
C SER A 334 8.59 -7.12 2.16
N TRP A 335 9.11 -6.49 1.10
CA TRP A 335 9.11 -5.04 0.97
C TRP A 335 7.69 -4.48 0.90
N GLN A 336 6.82 -5.04 0.05
CA GLN A 336 5.43 -4.64 -0.07
C GLN A 336 4.68 -4.73 1.27
N LEU A 337 4.83 -5.85 1.98
CA LEU A 337 4.20 -6.04 3.28
C LEU A 337 4.69 -5.04 4.32
N CYS A 338 5.99 -4.73 4.34
CA CYS A 338 6.54 -3.72 5.24
C CYS A 338 6.05 -2.30 4.92
N LEU A 339 5.90 -1.94 3.65
CA LEU A 339 5.30 -0.67 3.25
C LEU A 339 3.84 -0.56 3.71
N GLN A 340 3.04 -1.59 3.49
CA GLN A 340 1.64 -1.66 3.92
C GLN A 340 1.51 -1.60 5.46
N MET A 341 2.41 -2.26 6.19
CA MET A 341 2.45 -2.19 7.64
C MET A 341 2.87 -0.79 8.12
N GLY A 342 3.79 -0.14 7.42
CA GLY A 342 4.17 1.26 7.67
C GLY A 342 2.99 2.21 7.58
N VAL A 343 2.09 2.00 6.61
CA VAL A 343 0.83 2.77 6.47
C VAL A 343 -0.03 2.61 7.71
N LEU A 344 -0.30 1.36 8.13
CA LEU A 344 -1.13 1.08 9.30
C LEU A 344 -0.55 1.69 10.59
N VAL A 345 0.79 1.64 10.74
CA VAL A 345 1.47 2.29 11.86
C VAL A 345 1.27 3.80 11.80
N ALA A 346 1.56 4.45 10.67
CA ALA A 346 1.45 5.90 10.51
C ALA A 346 0.03 6.42 10.79
N GLU A 347 -1.00 5.73 10.29
CA GLU A 347 -2.40 6.07 10.53
C GLU A 347 -2.80 5.95 12.02
N GLY A 348 -2.25 4.94 12.71
CA GLY A 348 -2.65 4.55 14.06
C GLY A 348 -1.90 5.22 15.21
N ILE A 349 -0.78 5.91 14.94
CA ILE A 349 0.01 6.61 15.97
C ILE A 349 -0.83 7.70 16.63
N LYS A 350 -0.73 7.79 17.97
CA LYS A 350 -1.16 8.96 18.75
C LYS A 350 0.08 9.63 19.33
N VAL A 351 0.24 10.93 19.09
CA VAL A 351 1.37 11.70 19.64
C VAL A 351 0.97 12.29 20.99
N ASN A 352 1.84 12.14 21.98
CA ASN A 352 1.68 12.76 23.29
C ASN A 352 2.36 14.14 23.30
N SER A 353 1.65 15.15 22.78
CA SER A 353 2.18 16.52 22.63
C SER A 353 2.69 17.12 23.95
N SER A 354 2.13 16.71 25.10
CA SER A 354 2.58 17.18 26.40
C SER A 354 3.94 16.60 26.80
N ALA A 355 4.15 15.30 26.57
CA ALA A 355 5.43 14.64 26.85
C ALA A 355 6.52 15.12 25.89
N THR A 356 6.20 15.29 24.61
CA THR A 356 7.17 15.77 23.62
C THR A 356 7.58 17.22 23.90
N LEU A 357 6.63 18.10 24.23
CA LEU A 357 6.93 19.48 24.62
C LEU A 357 7.81 19.54 25.88
N ALA A 358 7.44 18.79 26.93
CA ALA A 358 8.22 18.74 28.16
C ALA A 358 9.65 18.24 27.91
N ALA A 359 9.82 17.24 27.05
CA ALA A 359 11.13 16.74 26.67
C ALA A 359 11.94 17.74 25.84
N ALA A 360 11.29 18.53 24.97
CA ALA A 360 11.94 19.58 24.17
C ALA A 360 12.39 20.80 25.00
N GLN A 361 11.70 21.09 26.10
CA GLN A 361 12.08 22.12 27.07
C GLN A 361 13.26 21.70 27.97
N GLN A 362 13.53 20.40 28.06
CA GLN A 362 14.66 19.87 28.81
C GLN A 362 15.94 19.81 27.96
N GLY A 363 17.08 19.63 28.63
CA GLY A 363 18.35 19.37 27.95
C GLY A 363 19.03 20.62 27.39
N TYR A 364 18.59 21.82 27.78
CA TYR A 364 19.20 23.09 27.39
C TYR A 364 19.24 23.31 25.87
N ALA A 365 18.24 22.78 25.16
CA ALA A 365 18.11 22.88 23.72
C ALA A 365 18.10 24.33 23.21
N ASN A 366 17.56 25.25 24.03
CA ASN A 366 17.52 26.70 23.80
C ASN A 366 18.84 27.45 24.09
N ALA A 367 19.92 26.73 24.45
CA ALA A 367 21.25 27.33 24.62
C ALA A 367 21.78 27.94 23.31
N THR A 368 21.47 27.32 22.16
CA THR A 368 21.88 27.85 20.86
C THR A 368 21.24 29.23 20.62
N GLU A 369 20.01 29.42 21.08
CA GLU A 369 19.23 30.63 20.93
C GLU A 369 19.79 31.74 21.80
N LEU A 370 20.30 31.42 22.99
CA LEU A 370 21.04 32.37 23.81
C LEU A 370 22.35 32.79 23.11
N ALA A 371 23.04 31.86 22.47
CA ALA A 371 24.26 32.17 21.72
C ALA A 371 23.96 33.08 20.52
N ASP A 372 22.94 32.74 19.73
CA ASP A 372 22.47 33.56 18.60
C ASP A 372 21.95 34.93 19.04
N TYR A 373 21.30 35.00 20.21
CA TYR A 373 20.90 36.25 20.84
C TYR A 373 22.12 37.13 21.13
N LEU A 374 23.15 36.59 21.78
CA LEU A 374 24.39 37.33 22.04
C LEU A 374 25.10 37.75 20.75
N VAL A 375 25.07 36.90 19.71
CA VAL A 375 25.55 37.26 18.37
C VAL A 375 24.77 38.43 17.77
N SER A 376 23.44 38.46 17.94
CA SER A 376 22.62 39.59 17.51
C SER A 376 22.97 40.90 18.24
N LYS A 377 23.52 40.80 19.47
CA LYS A 377 24.09 41.92 20.24
C LYS A 377 25.56 42.21 19.91
N GLN A 378 26.07 41.73 18.77
CA GLN A 378 27.43 41.95 18.25
C GLN A 378 28.55 41.22 19.00
N ILE A 379 28.25 40.20 19.80
CA ILE A 379 29.27 39.32 20.37
C ILE A 379 29.69 38.26 19.31
N PRO A 380 30.98 38.07 19.01
CA PRO A 380 31.41 37.01 18.10
C PRO A 380 30.92 35.62 18.54
N PHE A 381 30.48 34.78 17.59
CA PHE A 381 29.85 33.48 17.90
C PHE A 381 30.66 32.59 18.85
N ARG A 382 31.98 32.52 18.72
CA ARG A 382 32.82 31.70 19.62
C ARG A 382 32.82 32.21 21.06
N GLU A 383 32.74 33.52 21.25
CA GLU A 383 32.65 34.15 22.56
C GLU A 383 31.24 33.96 23.14
N ALA A 384 30.20 34.19 22.34
CA ALA A 384 28.82 33.89 22.71
C ALA A 384 28.64 32.43 23.15
N HIS A 385 29.18 31.48 22.38
CA HIS A 385 29.14 30.05 22.71
C HIS A 385 29.88 29.74 24.02
N HIS A 386 31.03 30.38 24.29
CA HIS A 386 31.75 30.21 25.56
C HIS A 386 30.91 30.71 26.74
N ILE A 387 30.37 31.93 26.62
CA ILE A 387 29.48 32.54 27.63
C ILE A 387 28.29 31.62 27.93
N VAL A 388 27.60 31.14 26.89
CA VAL A 388 26.47 30.23 27.05
C VAL A 388 26.89 28.90 27.68
N GLY A 389 28.08 28.39 27.36
CA GLY A 389 28.61 27.18 28.01
C GLY A 389 28.72 27.33 29.52
N GLU A 390 29.15 28.50 30.00
CA GLU A 390 29.20 28.82 31.44
C GLU A 390 27.79 28.94 32.05
N VAL A 391 26.84 29.58 31.35
CA VAL A 391 25.44 29.67 31.78
C VAL A 391 24.81 28.28 31.90
N VAL A 392 25.01 27.40 30.92
CA VAL A 392 24.50 26.02 30.93
C VAL A 392 25.12 25.22 32.08
N LEU A 393 26.43 25.37 32.31
CA LEU A 393 27.10 24.70 33.43
C LEU A 393 26.52 25.12 34.78
N LYS A 394 26.21 26.42 34.93
CA LYS A 394 25.51 26.93 36.11
C LYS A 394 24.10 26.39 36.22
N ALA A 395 23.35 26.38 35.12
CA ALA A 395 21.98 25.86 35.05
C ALA A 395 21.89 24.40 35.48
N ILE A 396 22.82 23.56 35.01
CA ILE A 396 22.96 22.15 35.41
C ILE A 396 23.23 22.06 36.92
N SER A 397 24.16 22.88 37.43
CA SER A 397 24.52 22.84 38.86
C SER A 397 23.37 23.25 39.80
N GLU A 398 22.45 24.09 39.32
CA GLU A 398 21.29 24.57 40.09
C GLU A 398 20.00 23.80 39.79
N GLY A 399 20.00 22.91 38.79
CA GLY A 399 18.81 22.20 38.34
C GLY A 399 17.74 23.13 37.75
N LYS A 400 18.15 24.26 37.16
CA LYS A 400 17.26 25.25 36.53
C LYS A 400 17.29 25.14 35.00
N ALA A 401 16.20 25.52 34.34
CA ALA A 401 16.18 25.84 32.90
C ALA A 401 16.79 27.23 32.63
N LEU A 402 17.15 27.54 31.39
CA LEU A 402 17.81 28.83 31.07
C LEU A 402 16.88 30.02 31.31
N GLU A 403 15.60 29.86 30.97
CA GLU A 403 14.54 30.84 31.14
C GLU A 403 14.12 31.05 32.61
N GLU A 404 14.56 30.20 33.54
CA GLU A 404 14.31 30.36 34.98
C GLU A 404 15.35 31.26 35.68
N PHE A 405 16.47 31.57 35.01
CA PHE A 405 17.42 32.54 35.52
C PHE A 405 16.82 33.94 35.49
N THR A 406 16.94 34.69 36.57
CA THR A 406 16.61 36.11 36.61
C THR A 406 17.55 36.91 35.72
N LEU A 407 17.09 38.07 35.24
CA LEU A 407 17.90 38.91 34.36
C LEU A 407 19.23 39.29 35.02
N ALA A 408 19.19 39.57 36.33
CA ALA A 408 20.39 39.88 37.11
C ALA A 408 21.39 38.70 37.14
N GLU A 409 20.91 37.46 37.25
CA GLU A 409 21.78 36.28 37.19
C GLU A 409 22.39 36.08 35.79
N LEU A 410 21.61 36.31 34.71
CA LEU A 410 22.12 36.23 33.34
C LEU A 410 23.15 37.34 33.04
N GLN A 411 22.91 38.55 33.54
CA GLN A 411 23.79 39.71 33.33
C GLN A 411 25.18 39.57 33.98
N VAL A 412 25.36 38.61 34.90
CA VAL A 412 26.69 38.23 35.41
C VAL A 412 27.61 37.73 34.28
N TYR A 413 27.04 37.06 33.27
CA TYR A 413 27.79 36.47 32.16
C TYR A 413 27.96 37.43 30.98
N SER A 414 26.98 38.32 30.76
CA SER A 414 27.09 39.40 29.77
C SER A 414 26.14 40.55 30.09
N SER A 415 26.67 41.76 30.20
CA SER A 415 25.88 42.97 30.42
C SER A 415 24.98 43.35 29.24
N LEU A 416 25.15 42.70 28.08
CA LEU A 416 24.32 42.93 26.89
C LEU A 416 23.01 42.13 26.91
N ILE A 417 22.83 41.24 27.89
CA ILE A 417 21.59 40.51 28.10
C ILE A 417 20.54 41.46 28.71
N GLY A 418 19.42 41.63 28.00
CA GLY A 418 18.25 42.40 28.41
C GLY A 418 17.01 41.53 28.59
N GLU A 419 15.88 42.14 29.00
CA GLU A 419 14.60 41.43 29.20
C GLU A 419 14.09 40.71 27.95
N ASP A 420 14.50 41.16 26.75
CA ASP A 420 14.14 40.53 25.48
C ASP A 420 14.66 39.09 25.36
N VAL A 421 15.68 38.69 26.13
CA VAL A 421 16.26 37.33 26.10
C VAL A 421 15.23 36.23 26.34
N TYR A 422 14.26 36.45 27.21
CA TYR A 422 13.26 35.44 27.55
C TYR A 422 12.37 35.09 26.35
N GLN A 423 12.10 36.06 25.46
CA GLN A 423 11.37 35.79 24.23
C GLN A 423 12.17 34.85 23.31
N TYR A 424 13.50 35.02 23.25
CA TYR A 424 14.39 34.20 22.43
C TYR A 424 14.55 32.77 22.95
N LEU A 425 14.39 32.56 24.26
CA LEU A 425 14.53 31.25 24.91
C LEU A 425 13.29 30.36 24.79
N THR A 426 12.17 30.89 24.29
CA THR A 426 10.93 30.11 24.11
C THR A 426 11.07 29.06 23.00
N ILE A 427 10.37 27.94 23.14
CA ILE A 427 10.33 26.87 22.12
C ILE A 427 9.76 27.41 20.81
N GLU A 428 8.75 28.27 20.87
CA GLU A 428 8.16 28.94 19.72
C GLU A 428 9.22 29.75 18.97
N SER A 429 10.03 30.56 19.67
CA SER A 429 11.11 31.31 19.03
C SER A 429 12.17 30.39 18.43
N CYS A 430 12.47 29.26 19.09
CA CYS A 430 13.35 28.25 18.52
C CYS A 430 12.81 27.77 17.16
N LEU A 431 11.55 27.36 17.08
CA LEU A 431 10.96 26.85 15.84
C LEU A 431 10.87 27.95 14.76
N ASP A 432 10.35 29.12 15.10
CA ASP A 432 10.04 30.19 14.14
C ASP A 432 11.30 30.78 13.49
N LYS A 433 12.46 30.74 14.17
CA LYS A 433 13.73 31.18 13.58
C LYS A 433 14.22 30.29 12.43
N ARG A 434 13.84 29.00 12.37
CA ARG A 434 14.30 28.08 11.30
C ARG A 434 13.41 28.21 10.05
N GLN A 435 13.39 29.42 9.47
CA GLN A 435 12.55 29.80 8.33
C GLN A 435 13.20 29.58 6.95
N VAL A 436 14.45 29.11 6.88
CA VAL A 436 15.08 28.76 5.59
C VAL A 436 14.37 27.56 4.96
N LEU A 437 14.49 27.40 3.64
CA LEU A 437 13.93 26.24 2.93
C LEU A 437 14.36 24.92 3.59
N GLY A 438 13.39 24.06 3.89
CA GLY A 438 13.62 22.80 4.59
C GLY A 438 13.84 22.96 6.11
N GLY A 439 13.60 24.14 6.67
CA GLY A 439 13.61 24.38 8.11
C GLY A 439 12.36 23.85 8.81
N THR A 440 12.40 23.81 10.15
CA THR A 440 11.32 23.29 10.98
C THR A 440 10.27 24.33 11.39
N SER A 441 10.39 25.59 10.96
CA SER A 441 9.37 26.60 11.27
C SER A 441 8.02 26.16 10.72
N ARG A 442 6.94 26.61 11.36
CA ARG A 442 5.57 26.23 10.96
C ARG A 442 5.27 26.59 9.51
N GLU A 443 5.72 27.78 9.08
CA GLU A 443 5.58 28.26 7.71
C GLU A 443 6.31 27.35 6.71
N GLN A 444 7.51 26.86 7.04
CA GLN A 444 8.28 25.97 6.16
C GLN A 444 7.69 24.57 6.10
N VAL A 445 7.18 24.06 7.22
CA VAL A 445 6.48 22.77 7.27
C VAL A 445 5.18 22.82 6.45
N GLU A 446 4.42 23.92 6.53
CA GLU A 446 3.24 24.14 5.67
C GLU A 446 3.62 24.23 4.20
N LEU A 447 4.67 24.99 3.86
CA LEU A 447 5.16 25.08 2.48
C LEU A 447 5.57 23.73 1.91
N ALA A 448 6.23 22.89 2.72
CA ALA A 448 6.62 21.55 2.34
C ALA A 448 5.40 20.64 2.10
N LEU A 449 4.41 20.66 3.01
CA LEU A 449 3.14 19.92 2.84
C LEU A 449 2.42 20.30 1.55
N ASP A 450 2.34 21.59 1.24
CA ASP A 450 1.67 22.09 0.03
C ASP A 450 2.45 21.78 -1.25
N THR A 451 3.77 21.64 -1.18
CA THR A 451 4.61 21.26 -2.32
C THR A 451 4.49 19.76 -2.59
N SER A 452 4.69 18.92 -1.55
CA SER A 452 4.60 17.47 -1.69
C SER A 452 3.21 17.00 -2.14
N ARG A 453 2.12 17.72 -1.78
CA ARG A 453 0.77 17.38 -2.26
C ARG A 453 0.60 17.61 -3.76
N ARG A 454 1.28 18.63 -4.31
CA ARG A 454 1.27 18.89 -5.75
C ARG A 454 2.09 17.83 -6.48
N ASP A 455 3.28 17.52 -5.96
CA ASP A 455 4.15 16.52 -6.57
C ASP A 455 3.52 15.12 -6.56
N LEU A 456 2.82 14.71 -5.49
CA LEU A 456 2.05 13.45 -5.45
C LEU A 456 0.99 13.32 -6.56
N ALA A 457 0.42 14.43 -7.03
CA ALA A 457 -0.50 14.42 -8.17
C ALA A 457 0.25 14.16 -9.49
N ASP A 458 1.53 14.54 -9.56
CA ASP A 458 2.40 14.47 -10.74
C ASP A 458 3.33 13.22 -10.77
N ILE A 459 3.43 12.45 -9.67
CA ILE A 459 4.34 11.28 -9.52
C ILE A 459 4.07 10.16 -10.53
N PHE A 460 2.91 10.16 -11.20
CA PHE A 460 2.67 9.25 -12.31
C PHE A 460 2.89 9.98 -13.64
N PRO A 461 4.09 9.90 -14.24
CA PRO A 461 4.33 10.53 -15.52
C PRO A 461 3.38 9.96 -16.57
N SER A 462 2.66 10.85 -17.24
CA SER A 462 1.90 10.61 -18.48
C SER A 462 2.78 10.16 -19.67
N GLN A 463 4.06 9.88 -19.44
CA GLN A 463 5.08 9.63 -20.47
C GLN A 463 5.61 8.18 -20.51
N VAL A 464 5.13 7.29 -19.64
CA VAL A 464 5.30 5.84 -19.87
C VAL A 464 4.07 5.36 -20.63
N MET A 465 4.23 4.98 -21.91
CA MET A 465 3.15 4.34 -22.65
C MET A 465 2.77 3.04 -21.93
N GLY A 466 1.57 3.01 -21.35
CA GLY A 466 1.08 1.92 -20.50
C GLY A 466 0.84 2.30 -19.04
N SER A 467 1.27 3.48 -18.58
CA SER A 467 0.91 3.95 -17.24
C SER A 467 -0.59 4.25 -17.13
N PRO A 468 -1.25 3.85 -16.04
CA PRO A 468 -2.62 4.24 -15.77
C PRO A 468 -2.73 5.76 -15.77
N SER A 469 -3.66 6.32 -16.54
CA SER A 469 -4.04 7.74 -16.54
C SER A 469 -4.39 8.24 -15.14
N GLU A 470 -4.34 9.55 -14.88
CA GLU A 470 -4.72 10.19 -13.59
C GLU A 470 -6.06 9.66 -13.00
N PRO A 471 -7.11 9.39 -13.81
CA PRO A 471 -8.31 8.68 -13.33
C PRO A 471 -8.06 7.23 -12.91
N GLN A 472 -7.23 6.48 -13.62
CA GLN A 472 -6.87 5.09 -13.30
C GLN A 472 -5.98 4.99 -12.06
N ILE A 473 -5.12 5.98 -11.80
CA ILE A 473 -4.36 6.12 -10.56
C ILE A 473 -5.27 6.43 -9.38
N GLN A 474 -6.21 7.35 -9.53
CA GLN A 474 -7.21 7.62 -8.49
C GLN A 474 -8.11 6.41 -8.23
N ILE A 475 -8.40 5.62 -9.27
CA ILE A 475 -9.07 4.33 -9.16
C ILE A 475 -8.18 3.31 -8.43
N ALA A 476 -6.88 3.23 -8.73
CA ALA A 476 -5.92 2.33 -8.09
C ALA A 476 -5.66 2.70 -6.63
N LEU A 477 -5.48 3.98 -6.31
CA LEU A 477 -5.37 4.50 -4.95
C LEU A 477 -6.67 4.25 -4.16
N ARG A 478 -7.84 4.41 -4.79
CA ARG A 478 -9.10 3.95 -4.17
C ARG A 478 -9.13 2.44 -3.97
N HIS A 479 -8.66 1.63 -4.92
CA HIS A 479 -8.62 0.17 -4.80
C HIS A 479 -7.66 -0.29 -3.71
N VAL A 480 -6.54 0.39 -3.52
CA VAL A 480 -5.58 0.14 -2.42
C VAL A 480 -6.16 0.61 -1.09
N GLN A 481 -6.75 1.80 -1.02
CA GLN A 481 -7.47 2.27 0.16
C GLN A 481 -8.62 1.33 0.52
N GLN A 482 -9.28 0.75 -0.48
CA GLN A 482 -10.36 -0.22 -0.30
C GLN A 482 -9.83 -1.59 0.11
N ARG A 483 -8.71 -2.09 -0.42
CA ARG A 483 -8.02 -3.29 0.08
C ARG A 483 -7.53 -3.12 1.52
N LEU A 484 -6.99 -1.95 1.86
CA LEU A 484 -6.64 -1.58 3.23
C LEU A 484 -7.88 -1.51 4.13
N ASN A 485 -9.01 -1.00 3.62
CA ASN A 485 -10.28 -1.02 4.34
C ASN A 485 -10.84 -2.45 4.49
N ALA A 486 -10.67 -3.33 3.49
CA ALA A 486 -11.04 -4.73 3.55
C ALA A 486 -10.16 -5.51 4.54
N GLN A 487 -8.86 -5.22 4.59
CA GLN A 487 -7.95 -5.71 5.64
C GLN A 487 -8.32 -5.17 7.02
N LYS A 488 -8.73 -3.89 7.14
CA LYS A 488 -9.31 -3.33 8.37
C LYS A 488 -10.62 -4.01 8.77
N ALA A 489 -11.45 -4.39 7.81
CA ALA A 489 -12.70 -5.14 8.04
C ALA A 489 -12.42 -6.59 8.48
N ALA A 490 -11.40 -7.23 7.92
CA ALA A 490 -10.90 -8.53 8.35
C ALA A 490 -10.28 -8.46 9.77
N ALA A 491 -9.55 -7.38 10.08
CA ALA A 491 -9.03 -7.11 11.43
C ALA A 491 -10.15 -6.79 12.45
N LEU A 492 -11.33 -6.39 11.98
CA LEU A 492 -12.56 -6.21 12.77
C LEU A 492 -13.54 -7.38 12.63
N SER A 493 -13.07 -8.52 12.07
CA SER A 493 -13.81 -9.80 11.97
C SER A 493 -15.19 -9.69 11.32
N VAL A 494 -15.32 -8.93 10.23
CA VAL A 494 -16.55 -8.87 9.42
C VAL A 494 -16.56 -10.00 8.39
N ARG A 495 -17.67 -10.72 8.27
CA ARG A 495 -17.85 -11.82 7.31
C ARG A 495 -19.29 -11.93 6.81
N GLN A 496 -19.49 -12.71 5.75
CA GLN A 496 -20.82 -13.14 5.33
C GLN A 496 -21.56 -13.89 6.45
N ALA A 497 -22.86 -13.64 6.59
CA ALA A 497 -23.70 -14.36 7.54
C ALA A 497 -23.92 -15.82 7.11
N LYS A 498 -24.09 -16.69 8.10
CA LYS A 498 -24.39 -18.12 7.96
C LYS A 498 -25.75 -18.41 8.57
N MET A 499 -26.34 -19.56 8.24
CA MET A 499 -27.61 -20.01 8.84
C MET A 499 -27.57 -20.08 10.38
N THR A 500 -26.40 -20.32 10.96
CA THR A 500 -26.20 -20.34 12.42
C THR A 500 -26.27 -18.95 13.06
N ASP A 501 -26.19 -17.87 12.28
CA ASP A 501 -26.21 -16.50 12.78
C ASP A 501 -27.63 -15.91 12.88
N VAL A 502 -28.65 -16.60 12.36
CA VAL A 502 -30.04 -16.10 12.26
C VAL A 502 -30.58 -15.63 13.60
N ASP A 503 -30.38 -16.40 14.68
CA ASP A 503 -30.85 -16.04 16.02
C ASP A 503 -30.20 -14.74 16.52
N ALA A 504 -28.90 -14.55 16.24
CA ALA A 504 -28.18 -13.36 16.66
C ALA A 504 -28.58 -12.13 15.83
N ILE A 505 -28.79 -12.30 14.53
CA ILE A 505 -29.28 -11.24 13.63
C ILE A 505 -30.69 -10.82 14.05
N GLU A 506 -31.59 -11.78 14.30
CA GLU A 506 -32.96 -11.51 14.76
C GLU A 506 -32.97 -10.69 16.06
N ASN A 507 -32.13 -11.04 17.02
CA ASN A 507 -32.00 -10.30 18.28
C ASN A 507 -31.54 -8.86 18.07
N ILE A 508 -30.51 -8.64 17.23
CA ILE A 508 -29.98 -7.31 16.94
C ILE A 508 -31.00 -6.46 16.19
N VAL A 509 -31.64 -7.02 15.15
CA VAL A 509 -32.64 -6.32 14.36
C VAL A 509 -33.86 -5.97 15.21
N SER A 510 -34.34 -6.90 16.04
CA SER A 510 -35.49 -6.66 16.92
C SER A 510 -35.21 -5.53 17.90
N PHE A 511 -34.03 -5.54 18.52
CA PHE A 511 -33.61 -4.48 19.46
C PHE A 511 -33.61 -3.09 18.80
N TRP A 512 -33.06 -2.96 17.60
CA TRP A 512 -33.02 -1.68 16.88
C TRP A 512 -34.37 -1.29 16.29
N SER A 513 -35.22 -2.25 15.92
CA SER A 513 -36.58 -1.97 15.47
C SER A 513 -37.51 -1.54 16.60
N ASP A 514 -37.37 -2.10 17.80
CA ASP A 514 -38.15 -1.71 18.98
C ASP A 514 -37.83 -0.26 19.40
N LYS A 515 -36.59 0.17 19.18
CA LYS A 515 -36.17 1.57 19.36
C LYS A 515 -36.59 2.49 18.20
N GLY A 516 -37.14 1.92 17.13
CA GLY A 516 -37.54 2.65 15.94
C GLY A 516 -36.35 3.18 15.13
N GLU A 517 -35.17 2.58 15.24
CA GLU A 517 -33.96 2.96 14.48
C GLU A 517 -33.86 2.19 13.15
N THR A 518 -34.40 0.98 13.08
CA THR A 518 -34.48 0.16 11.86
C THR A 518 -35.90 -0.40 11.66
N LEU A 519 -36.23 -0.82 10.44
CA LEU A 519 -37.50 -1.50 10.20
C LEU A 519 -37.51 -2.93 10.78
N PRO A 520 -38.65 -3.41 11.29
CA PRO A 520 -38.77 -4.80 11.74
C PRO A 520 -38.58 -5.76 10.56
N ARG A 521 -37.98 -6.93 10.84
CA ARG A 521 -37.84 -8.04 9.89
C ARG A 521 -38.24 -9.34 10.58
N SER A 522 -39.13 -10.10 9.94
CA SER A 522 -39.48 -11.42 10.43
C SER A 522 -38.29 -12.37 10.31
N ARG A 523 -38.27 -13.39 11.16
CA ARG A 523 -37.31 -14.49 11.07
C ARG A 523 -37.27 -15.10 9.66
N ASP A 524 -38.44 -15.30 9.04
CA ASP A 524 -38.52 -15.86 7.68
C ASP A 524 -37.83 -14.97 6.64
N ASN A 525 -37.95 -13.63 6.76
CA ASN A 525 -37.24 -12.71 5.89
C ASN A 525 -35.72 -12.79 6.11
N ILE A 526 -35.26 -12.87 7.37
CA ILE A 526 -33.84 -13.02 7.69
C ILE A 526 -33.28 -14.32 7.12
N VAL A 527 -34.03 -15.43 7.24
CA VAL A 527 -33.64 -16.73 6.67
C VAL A 527 -33.57 -16.68 5.15
N HIS A 528 -34.57 -16.07 4.50
CA HIS A 528 -34.60 -15.96 3.03
C HIS A 528 -33.46 -15.11 2.49
N ASP A 529 -33.13 -14.02 3.20
CA ASP A 529 -32.10 -13.06 2.81
C ASP A 529 -30.75 -13.33 3.47
N ILE A 530 -30.53 -14.47 4.12
CA ILE A 530 -29.31 -14.70 4.93
C ILE A 530 -28.02 -14.52 4.11
N GLN A 531 -28.05 -14.84 2.82
CA GLN A 531 -26.93 -14.65 1.91
C GLN A 531 -26.64 -13.18 1.60
N ASN A 532 -27.59 -12.29 1.85
CA ASN A 532 -27.46 -10.83 1.70
C ASN A 532 -27.03 -10.16 3.02
N PHE A 533 -26.97 -10.90 4.13
CA PHE A 533 -26.51 -10.40 5.42
C PHE A 533 -25.00 -10.58 5.60
N VAL A 534 -24.42 -9.61 6.30
CA VAL A 534 -23.08 -9.68 6.86
C VAL A 534 -23.15 -9.49 8.36
N VAL A 535 -22.17 -10.06 9.07
CA VAL A 535 -22.05 -9.97 10.51
C VAL A 535 -20.66 -9.51 10.91
N ALA A 536 -20.59 -8.69 11.95
CA ALA A 536 -19.36 -8.43 12.68
C ALA A 536 -19.25 -9.44 13.83
N GLU A 537 -18.08 -10.05 14.00
CA GLU A 537 -17.81 -11.05 15.03
C GLU A 537 -16.77 -10.55 16.03
N LEU A 538 -16.94 -10.86 17.32
CA LEU A 538 -15.93 -10.65 18.34
C LEU A 538 -15.94 -11.86 19.27
N ASP A 539 -14.77 -12.49 19.45
CA ASP A 539 -14.60 -13.71 20.26
C ASP A 539 -15.61 -14.83 19.91
N GLY A 540 -15.87 -15.05 18.62
CA GLY A 540 -16.78 -16.10 18.16
C GLY A 540 -18.27 -15.73 18.23
N LYS A 541 -18.61 -14.51 18.66
CA LYS A 541 -20.01 -14.06 18.81
C LYS A 541 -20.36 -13.00 17.78
N VAL A 542 -21.55 -13.12 17.20
CA VAL A 542 -22.12 -12.08 16.33
C VAL A 542 -22.52 -10.88 17.18
N ILE A 543 -21.90 -9.75 16.87
CA ILE A 543 -22.04 -8.50 17.61
C ILE A 543 -22.62 -7.36 16.76
N GLY A 544 -22.73 -7.56 15.45
CA GLY A 544 -23.39 -6.62 14.55
C GLY A 544 -23.91 -7.32 13.30
N CYS A 545 -24.89 -6.71 12.64
CA CYS A 545 -25.40 -7.14 11.35
C CYS A 545 -25.67 -5.96 10.42
N ALA A 546 -25.64 -6.23 9.12
CA ALA A 546 -26.12 -5.36 8.06
C ALA A 546 -26.53 -6.20 6.85
N CYS A 547 -27.44 -5.71 6.02
CA CYS A 547 -27.94 -6.43 4.84
C CYS A 547 -27.85 -5.54 3.61
N LEU A 548 -27.39 -6.10 2.49
CA LEU A 548 -27.44 -5.46 1.16
C LEU A 548 -28.56 -6.09 0.34
N TYR A 549 -29.69 -5.41 0.24
CA TYR A 549 -30.87 -5.93 -0.47
C TYR A 549 -30.99 -5.37 -1.88
N ILE A 550 -31.04 -6.25 -2.87
CA ILE A 550 -31.02 -5.89 -4.28
C ILE A 550 -32.46 -5.77 -4.80
N TYR A 551 -32.85 -4.60 -5.31
CA TYR A 551 -34.19 -4.37 -5.84
C TYR A 551 -34.32 -4.69 -7.34
N GLN A 552 -33.30 -4.34 -8.11
CA GLN A 552 -33.25 -4.50 -9.57
C GLN A 552 -31.82 -4.33 -10.08
N THR A 553 -31.60 -4.61 -11.37
CA THR A 553 -30.29 -4.46 -12.02
C THR A 553 -29.72 -3.05 -11.78
N GLY A 554 -28.67 -2.97 -10.95
CA GLY A 554 -27.97 -1.74 -10.64
C GLY A 554 -28.44 -0.96 -9.40
N LEU A 555 -29.44 -1.43 -8.64
CA LEU A 555 -29.89 -0.78 -7.40
C LEU A 555 -30.01 -1.75 -6.22
N ALA A 556 -29.33 -1.43 -5.12
CA ALA A 556 -29.54 -2.08 -3.83
C ALA A 556 -29.72 -1.05 -2.70
N GLU A 557 -30.22 -1.53 -1.56
CA GLU A 557 -30.32 -0.79 -0.32
C GLU A 557 -29.50 -1.47 0.77
N ILE A 558 -28.78 -0.69 1.56
CA ILE A 558 -28.26 -1.17 2.84
C ILE A 558 -29.34 -0.99 3.90
N ARG A 559 -29.74 -2.10 4.51
CA ARG A 559 -30.79 -2.18 5.52
C ARG A 559 -30.38 -3.02 6.71
N SER A 560 -31.19 -2.99 7.77
CA SER A 560 -31.00 -3.80 8.99
C SER A 560 -29.60 -3.64 9.60
N VAL A 561 -29.07 -2.41 9.57
CA VAL A 561 -27.76 -2.07 10.14
C VAL A 561 -27.88 -1.92 11.64
N GLY A 562 -27.17 -2.74 12.39
CA GLY A 562 -27.18 -2.69 13.85
C GLY A 562 -25.93 -3.29 14.46
N VAL A 563 -25.49 -2.74 15.59
CA VAL A 563 -24.46 -3.34 16.46
C VAL A 563 -25.01 -3.44 17.88
N GLN A 564 -24.49 -4.35 18.70
CA GLN A 564 -24.88 -4.40 20.11
C GLN A 564 -24.55 -3.07 20.83
N SER A 565 -25.31 -2.69 21.84
CA SER A 565 -25.23 -1.35 22.44
C SER A 565 -23.92 -1.06 23.17
N ASP A 566 -23.24 -2.10 23.66
CA ASP A 566 -22.00 -2.05 24.45
C ASP A 566 -20.71 -1.86 23.61
N ILE A 567 -20.84 -1.84 22.29
CA ILE A 567 -19.73 -1.75 21.32
C ILE A 567 -19.96 -0.67 20.25
N GLN A 568 -21.00 0.16 20.40
CA GLN A 568 -21.16 1.34 19.57
C GLN A 568 -19.91 2.24 19.62
N GLY A 569 -19.54 2.80 18.48
CA GLY A 569 -18.36 3.67 18.35
C GLY A 569 -17.01 2.95 18.19
N LYS A 570 -16.97 1.62 18.19
CA LYS A 570 -15.71 0.84 18.04
C LYS A 570 -15.35 0.46 16.60
N GLY A 571 -16.09 0.97 15.60
CA GLY A 571 -15.75 0.84 14.17
C GLY A 571 -16.41 -0.31 13.40
N GLN A 572 -17.09 -1.25 14.06
CA GLN A 572 -17.70 -2.43 13.43
C GLN A 572 -18.81 -2.06 12.44
N GLY A 573 -19.62 -1.05 12.76
CA GLY A 573 -20.62 -0.52 11.83
C GLY A 573 -19.98 -0.05 10.52
N LYS A 574 -18.90 0.73 10.61
CA LYS A 574 -18.15 1.21 9.43
C LYS A 574 -17.60 0.04 8.62
N ALA A 575 -17.02 -0.97 9.28
CA ALA A 575 -16.46 -2.15 8.61
C ALA A 575 -17.53 -2.95 7.86
N MET A 576 -18.71 -3.18 8.45
CA MET A 576 -19.81 -3.88 7.77
C MET A 576 -20.31 -3.13 6.54
N ILE A 577 -20.49 -1.81 6.62
CA ILE A 577 -20.92 -1.00 5.47
C ILE A 577 -19.87 -1.05 4.36
N GLN A 578 -18.59 -0.92 4.70
CA GLN A 578 -17.51 -1.01 3.71
C GLN A 578 -17.48 -2.37 3.00
N TYR A 579 -17.65 -3.46 3.75
CA TYR A 579 -17.76 -4.80 3.19
C TYR A 579 -18.97 -4.93 2.25
N LEU A 580 -20.14 -4.39 2.61
CA LEU A 580 -21.32 -4.41 1.75
C LEU A 580 -21.14 -3.58 0.47
N LEU A 581 -20.45 -2.44 0.54
CA LEU A 581 -20.14 -1.63 -0.64
C LEU A 581 -19.15 -2.35 -1.58
N GLU A 582 -18.22 -3.12 -1.04
CA GLU A 582 -17.32 -3.97 -1.83
C GLU A 582 -18.09 -5.10 -2.51
N GLN A 583 -18.99 -5.78 -1.79
CA GLN A 583 -19.87 -6.78 -2.38
C GLN A 583 -20.74 -6.18 -3.48
N ALA A 584 -21.34 -5.01 -3.25
CA ALA A 584 -22.14 -4.30 -4.25
C ALA A 584 -21.37 -4.04 -5.55
N ARG A 585 -20.05 -3.81 -5.44
CA ARG A 585 -19.18 -3.64 -6.60
C ARG A 585 -18.87 -4.95 -7.32
N HIS A 586 -18.60 -6.02 -6.58
CA HIS A 586 -18.34 -7.34 -7.17
C HIS A 586 -19.51 -7.86 -8.02
N ILE A 587 -20.73 -7.49 -7.66
CA ILE A 587 -21.94 -7.83 -8.43
C ILE A 587 -22.39 -6.70 -9.38
N GLU A 588 -21.51 -5.74 -9.66
CA GLU A 588 -21.70 -4.64 -10.64
C GLU A 588 -22.98 -3.79 -10.41
N LEU A 589 -23.34 -3.52 -9.16
CA LEU A 589 -24.38 -2.53 -8.88
C LEU A 589 -23.90 -1.13 -9.28
N LYS A 590 -24.85 -0.25 -9.63
CA LYS A 590 -24.56 1.15 -10.01
C LYS A 590 -24.83 2.10 -8.85
N ARG A 591 -25.80 1.78 -8.00
CA ARG A 591 -26.26 2.62 -6.91
C ARG A 591 -26.63 1.80 -5.69
N VAL A 592 -26.17 2.26 -4.52
CA VAL A 592 -26.58 1.73 -3.21
C VAL A 592 -27.25 2.85 -2.44
N ILE A 593 -28.45 2.62 -1.92
CA ILE A 593 -29.19 3.61 -1.11
C ILE A 593 -29.21 3.18 0.36
N VAL A 594 -29.49 4.13 1.24
CA VAL A 594 -29.78 3.88 2.65
C VAL A 594 -30.79 4.90 3.15
N LEU A 595 -31.76 4.45 3.93
CA LEU A 595 -32.64 5.31 4.70
C LEU A 595 -32.13 5.31 6.14
N THR A 596 -31.78 6.48 6.68
CA THR A 596 -31.06 6.56 7.96
C THR A 596 -31.41 7.78 8.80
N ARG A 597 -31.35 7.63 10.13
CA ARG A 597 -31.41 8.74 11.10
C ARG A 597 -30.04 9.23 11.56
N VAL A 598 -28.97 8.59 11.10
CA VAL A 598 -27.58 8.95 11.39
C VAL A 598 -26.84 9.36 10.11
N PRO A 599 -27.30 10.41 9.40
CA PRO A 599 -26.73 10.79 8.10
C PRO A 599 -25.24 11.11 8.18
N ASP A 600 -24.76 11.67 9.28
CA ASP A 600 -23.34 11.96 9.50
C ASP A 600 -22.44 10.71 9.47
N PHE A 601 -22.96 9.56 9.91
CA PHE A 601 -22.23 8.30 9.86
C PHE A 601 -22.04 7.83 8.41
N PHE A 602 -23.10 7.89 7.60
CA PHE A 602 -23.07 7.48 6.20
C PHE A 602 -22.34 8.49 5.30
N ALA A 603 -22.43 9.79 5.59
CA ALA A 603 -21.69 10.84 4.90
C ALA A 603 -20.17 10.62 4.99
N LYS A 604 -19.67 10.23 6.17
CA LYS A 604 -18.25 9.84 6.37
C LYS A 604 -17.83 8.60 5.57
N LEU A 605 -18.78 7.84 5.03
CA LEU A 605 -18.55 6.66 4.18
C LEU A 605 -18.79 6.95 2.70
N GLY A 606 -19.02 8.22 2.33
CA GLY A 606 -19.19 8.66 0.95
C GLY A 606 -20.63 8.61 0.44
N PHE A 607 -21.62 8.39 1.31
CA PHE A 607 -23.03 8.56 0.93
C PHE A 607 -23.39 10.03 0.87
N VAL A 608 -24.33 10.36 -0.02
CA VAL A 608 -24.77 11.74 -0.30
C VAL A 608 -26.28 11.80 -0.18
N THR A 609 -26.81 12.90 0.35
CA THR A 609 -28.26 13.05 0.53
C THR A 609 -28.97 13.02 -0.83
N THR A 610 -30.08 12.28 -0.93
CA THR A 610 -30.91 12.16 -2.13
C THR A 610 -32.38 12.40 -1.81
N ASP A 611 -33.20 12.65 -2.83
CA ASP A 611 -34.64 12.88 -2.66
C ASP A 611 -35.40 11.56 -2.53
N MET A 612 -36.20 11.45 -1.47
CA MET A 612 -37.05 10.29 -1.19
C MET A 612 -38.11 10.08 -2.29
N GLY A 613 -38.53 11.16 -2.97
CA GLY A 613 -39.45 11.11 -4.11
C GLY A 613 -38.85 10.47 -5.39
N GLY A 614 -37.52 10.35 -5.47
CA GLY A 614 -36.80 9.74 -6.60
C GLY A 614 -36.52 8.24 -6.43
N LEU A 615 -36.92 7.64 -5.31
CA LEU A 615 -36.70 6.22 -5.02
C LEU A 615 -37.78 5.34 -5.66
N PRO A 616 -37.45 4.13 -6.15
CA PRO A 616 -38.46 3.23 -6.74
C PRO A 616 -39.57 2.87 -5.75
N GLU A 617 -40.79 2.68 -6.26
CA GLU A 617 -41.97 2.33 -5.46
C GLU A 617 -41.77 1.08 -4.58
N LYS A 618 -40.91 0.15 -4.99
CA LYS A 618 -40.54 -1.05 -4.20
C LYS A 618 -39.80 -0.72 -2.90
N VAL A 619 -39.01 0.36 -2.88
CA VAL A 619 -38.32 0.86 -1.67
C VAL A 619 -39.37 1.45 -0.73
N ILE A 620 -40.33 2.19 -1.28
CA ILE A 620 -41.40 2.85 -0.52
C ILE A 620 -42.36 1.82 0.10
N LYS A 621 -42.61 0.69 -0.56
CA LYS A 621 -43.45 -0.41 -0.01
C LYS A 621 -42.89 -1.03 1.27
N ASP A 622 -41.58 -1.04 1.46
CA ASP A 622 -40.98 -1.51 2.72
C ASP A 622 -41.26 -0.55 3.89
N CYS A 623 -41.70 0.70 3.62
CA CYS A 623 -42.14 1.65 4.63
C CYS A 623 -43.57 1.38 5.15
N ASP A 624 -44.37 0.52 4.51
CA ASP A 624 -45.74 0.19 4.95
C ASP A 624 -45.76 -0.52 6.32
N ILE A 625 -44.67 -1.22 6.64
CA ILE A 625 -44.43 -1.88 7.93
C ILE A 625 -43.73 -0.98 8.96
N CYS A 626 -43.52 0.30 8.64
CA CYS A 626 -42.86 1.25 9.54
C CYS A 626 -43.77 1.61 10.73
N PRO A 627 -43.28 1.49 11.99
CA PRO A 627 -44.04 1.88 13.18
C PRO A 627 -44.49 3.35 13.18
N LYS A 628 -43.74 4.23 12.50
CA LYS A 628 -44.00 5.69 12.44
C LYS A 628 -44.96 6.12 11.32
N LYS A 629 -45.30 5.25 10.37
CA LYS A 629 -46.20 5.54 9.23
C LYS A 629 -45.88 6.90 8.56
N HIS A 630 -46.80 7.86 8.60
CA HIS A 630 -46.68 9.19 7.96
C HIS A 630 -45.74 10.18 8.69
N ALA A 631 -45.13 9.80 9.81
CA ALA A 631 -44.20 10.63 10.58
C ALA A 631 -42.73 10.20 10.36
N CYS A 632 -42.37 9.80 9.13
CA CYS A 632 -41.01 9.37 8.80
C CYS A 632 -40.03 10.55 8.91
N ASP A 633 -38.95 10.34 9.65
CA ASP A 633 -37.86 11.27 9.93
C ASP A 633 -36.50 10.77 9.41
N GLU A 634 -36.50 9.74 8.56
CA GLU A 634 -35.28 9.21 7.93
C GLU A 634 -34.83 10.10 6.77
N VAL A 635 -33.51 10.24 6.65
CA VAL A 635 -32.86 10.89 5.53
C VAL A 635 -32.49 9.82 4.51
N ALA A 636 -32.93 10.00 3.27
CA ALA A 636 -32.49 9.17 2.16
C ALA A 636 -31.08 9.61 1.72
N MET A 637 -30.16 8.65 1.63
CA MET A 637 -28.83 8.87 1.10
C MET A 637 -28.48 7.82 0.06
N GLU A 638 -27.65 8.18 -0.91
CA GLU A 638 -27.19 7.29 -1.97
C GLU A 638 -25.66 7.27 -2.09
N TYR A 639 -25.14 6.16 -2.61
CA TYR A 639 -23.75 5.93 -2.93
C TYR A 639 -23.68 5.44 -4.38
N LEU A 640 -22.95 6.17 -5.23
CA LEU A 640 -22.73 5.80 -6.63
C LEU A 640 -21.54 4.85 -6.71
N VAL A 641 -21.82 3.60 -7.07
CA VAL A 641 -20.81 2.56 -7.20
C VAL A 641 -20.03 2.83 -8.49
N GLY A 642 -18.76 3.23 -8.36
CA GLY A 642 -17.85 3.45 -9.49
C GLY A 642 -17.70 4.89 -10.01
N LEU A 643 -18.31 5.90 -9.38
CA LEU A 643 -18.12 7.32 -9.74
C LEU A 643 -17.47 8.14 -8.60
N PRO A 644 -16.78 9.27 -8.91
CA PRO A 644 -16.26 10.20 -7.90
C PRO A 644 -17.37 10.87 -7.07
N GLY A 645 -17.06 11.21 -5.81
CA GLY A 645 -17.98 11.90 -4.89
C GLY A 645 -18.34 13.34 -5.31
N PRO A 646 -19.40 13.93 -4.76
CA PRO A 646 -20.02 15.15 -5.29
C PRO A 646 -19.19 16.44 -5.19
N GLU A 647 -18.13 16.49 -4.38
CA GLU A 647 -17.19 17.62 -4.41
C GLU A 647 -16.47 17.76 -5.77
N GLN A 648 -16.42 16.69 -6.57
CA GLN A 648 -15.89 16.71 -7.93
C GLN A 648 -16.94 16.99 -9.03
N LEU A 649 -18.24 16.90 -8.72
CA LEU A 649 -19.31 17.26 -9.66
C LEU A 649 -19.47 18.78 -9.76
N GLN A 650 -19.24 19.53 -8.67
CA GLN A 650 -19.25 20.99 -8.71
C GLN A 650 -18.07 21.58 -9.50
N SER A 651 -16.87 21.00 -9.41
CA SER A 651 -15.70 21.46 -10.16
C SER A 651 -15.81 21.18 -11.67
N GLN A 652 -16.48 20.09 -12.07
CA GLN A 652 -16.76 19.81 -13.49
C GLN A 652 -17.90 20.66 -14.09
N LEU A 653 -18.83 21.15 -13.27
CA LEU A 653 -19.86 22.11 -13.70
C LEU A 653 -19.31 23.54 -13.85
N ILE A 654 -18.34 23.94 -13.01
CA ILE A 654 -17.67 25.24 -13.14
C ILE A 654 -16.77 25.27 -14.38
N ALA A 655 -16.11 24.16 -14.73
CA ALA A 655 -15.27 24.07 -15.93
C ALA A 655 -16.05 24.16 -17.26
N LYS A 656 -17.36 23.92 -17.28
CA LYS A 656 -18.21 24.02 -18.49
C LYS A 656 -18.84 25.40 -18.73
N VAL A 657 -18.68 26.35 -17.80
CA VAL A 657 -19.19 27.73 -17.94
C VAL A 657 -18.07 28.71 -18.32
N SER A 658 -16.81 28.29 -18.31
CA SER A 658 -15.65 29.16 -18.60
C SER A 658 -15.04 28.98 -19.99
N VAL A 659 -15.74 28.33 -20.92
CA VAL A 659 -15.40 28.34 -22.35
C VAL A 659 -16.56 28.95 -23.11
N GLY A 660 -16.66 30.27 -23.01
CA GLY A 660 -17.39 31.16 -23.91
C GLY A 660 -16.39 32.03 -24.66
#